data_AF-A0A433QJV4-F1
#
_entry.id   AF-A0A433QJV4-F1
#
_cell.length_a   1.000
_cell.length_b   1.000
_cell.length_c   1.000
_cell.angle_alpha   90.00
_cell.angle_beta   90.00
_cell.angle_gamma   90.00
#
_symmetry.space_group_name_H-M   'P 1'
#
loop_
_entity.id
_entity.type
_entity.pdbx_description
1 polymer ?
#
loop_
_entity_poly.entity_id
_entity_poly.type
_entity_poly.pdbx_seq_one_letter_code
_entity_poly.pdbx_strand_id
1 'polypeptide(L)'
;MTDFEILSAGPPTPTPAHLGGGSIYARVAEEYISLLQELQTSSEPLNLPKIVICGNQSCGKSSVVEGLTGVPLPRDDGICTRCPIELNLLQSRERWQCQIKLRRNDELDDFGPVIYVEEHAADAVWRAQKALLNPSKDMTIYVQESFDKDERDELNCSAPGDAIVIYITGPKPQDVHGSRSCVRESLSIIDLPGLIANREASTRALSESIERMIRRYVSDPDAVIIPVLTAFENWEQYGIWQIVEQADPNGTRTLPVFTKPDRVEQDTHHQLLAIIKGEIRKHKNALGYWIVKNPPQHLIKSAITFQRGRELEMEFFNRSTDEWKLPQYDWLQELPKDRCGIDGLRPKLSGLLVESLKRNIPEIKRRLLERRASILEELKNLGPISHEDVSLEIDARVNIKKARLLMALNQFVSAVKIDVEESIFNEAIWAFRVYENKMYSTRPVFDVGNVKLSYLQRGAHLPTDGIYPNEEDLALPPWTMPEVSKLAEVTRGRQLVGDIPSRAIPTIVRRHQEFWQNPADELLVKTDYILDKHVKAAAQKYIMSKFPRIGDEVNFALDSCREDCKRETQQFLDTLHQMERSLRRIEGFTFHETTYIRLRDKFLKDVEKVRAQVSPTRQSLANNTIVLADQFFSNLLPAGVGSNLFNQKKQAL
;
A
#
# COMPACT_ATOMS: atom_id res chain seq x y z
N MET A 1 20.25 -22.47 -31.53
CA MET A 1 21.45 -22.02 -30.81
C MET A 1 21.14 -20.62 -30.34
N THR A 2 20.91 -20.51 -29.04
CA THR A 2 20.30 -19.38 -28.33
C THR A 2 21.31 -18.26 -28.08
N ASP A 3 20.83 -17.02 -28.07
CA ASP A 3 21.53 -15.74 -27.84
C ASP A 3 22.17 -15.58 -26.44
N PHE A 4 22.82 -16.63 -25.93
CA PHE A 4 23.41 -16.71 -24.59
C PHE A 4 24.96 -16.73 -24.60
N GLU A 5 25.62 -16.68 -25.76
CA GLU A 5 27.09 -16.72 -25.85
C GLU A 5 27.77 -15.34 -26.06
N ILE A 6 27.01 -14.25 -26.25
CA ILE A 6 27.58 -12.91 -26.47
C ILE A 6 27.99 -12.20 -25.15
N LEU A 7 27.64 -12.76 -23.98
CA LEU A 7 27.94 -12.18 -22.66
C LEU A 7 29.29 -12.59 -22.04
N SER A 8 30.21 -13.22 -22.80
CA SER A 8 31.53 -13.65 -22.28
C SER A 8 32.72 -12.78 -22.68
N ALA A 9 32.52 -11.70 -23.46
CA ALA A 9 33.58 -10.73 -23.73
C ALA A 9 33.68 -9.72 -22.57
N GLY A 10 34.68 -9.90 -21.71
CA GLY A 10 35.03 -8.90 -20.70
C GLY A 10 35.28 -7.53 -21.33
N PRO A 11 35.09 -6.43 -20.57
CA PRO A 11 35.25 -5.07 -21.11
C PRO A 11 36.67 -4.90 -21.68
N PRO A 12 36.84 -4.22 -22.82
CA PRO A 12 38.16 -3.91 -23.34
C PRO A 12 38.89 -3.07 -22.30
N THR A 13 40.08 -3.53 -21.91
CA THR A 13 40.99 -2.79 -21.05
C THR A 13 41.31 -1.44 -21.69
N PRO A 14 41.08 -0.30 -21.01
CA PRO A 14 41.39 0.99 -21.60
C PRO A 14 42.91 1.17 -21.66
N THR A 15 43.44 1.18 -22.88
CA THR A 15 44.79 1.65 -23.19
C THR A 15 44.99 3.08 -22.69
N PRO A 16 46.14 3.42 -22.06
CA PRO A 16 46.39 4.75 -21.52
C PRO A 16 46.94 5.66 -22.62
N ALA A 17 46.07 6.29 -23.40
CA ALA A 17 46.47 7.38 -24.28
C ALA A 17 45.28 8.29 -24.63
N HIS A 18 45.30 9.48 -24.00
CA HIS A 18 44.73 10.77 -24.38
C HIS A 18 44.06 11.46 -23.18
N LEU A 19 44.90 12.20 -22.44
CA LEU A 19 44.50 13.24 -21.50
C LEU A 19 43.77 14.36 -22.27
N GLY A 20 42.46 14.22 -22.45
CA GLY A 20 41.56 15.28 -22.91
C GLY A 20 40.89 15.96 -21.71
N GLY A 21 41.03 17.28 -21.60
CA GLY A 21 40.74 18.10 -20.42
C GLY A 21 39.26 18.29 -20.06
N GLY A 22 38.50 17.20 -19.88
CA GLY A 22 37.19 17.23 -19.23
C GLY A 22 37.31 16.89 -17.75
N SER A 23 36.56 17.58 -16.88
CA SER A 23 36.44 17.21 -15.46
C SER A 23 35.98 15.75 -15.32
N ILE A 24 36.52 15.01 -14.35
CA ILE A 24 36.08 13.64 -14.01
C ILE A 24 34.57 13.61 -13.74
N TYR A 25 34.01 14.68 -13.17
CA TYR A 25 32.57 14.82 -13.01
C TYR A 25 31.84 14.87 -14.35
N ALA A 26 32.35 15.57 -15.36
CA ALA A 26 31.66 15.65 -16.64
C ALA A 26 31.48 14.26 -17.25
N ARG A 27 32.48 13.38 -17.15
CA ARG A 27 32.37 11.98 -17.62
C ARG A 27 31.38 11.16 -16.79
N VAL A 28 31.51 11.22 -15.46
CA VAL A 28 30.64 10.45 -14.56
C VAL A 28 29.20 10.97 -14.58
N ALA A 29 29.01 12.28 -14.69
CA ALA A 29 27.71 12.94 -14.79
C ALA A 29 27.11 12.76 -16.18
N GLU A 30 27.89 12.75 -17.27
CA GLU A 30 27.40 12.36 -18.60
C GLU A 30 26.90 10.91 -18.59
N GLU A 31 27.68 9.96 -18.07
CA GLU A 31 27.26 8.54 -17.93
C GLU A 31 26.06 8.38 -16.99
N TYR A 32 26.02 9.13 -15.88
CA TYR A 32 24.92 9.08 -14.93
C TYR A 32 23.66 9.73 -15.48
N ILE A 33 23.76 10.89 -16.14
CA ILE A 33 22.61 11.62 -16.69
C ILE A 33 22.09 10.92 -17.93
N SER A 34 22.94 10.32 -18.77
CA SER A 34 22.50 9.43 -19.86
C SER A 34 21.77 8.21 -19.31
N LEU A 35 22.31 7.55 -18.28
CA LEU A 35 21.62 6.44 -17.61
C LEU A 35 20.28 6.90 -16.99
N LEU A 36 20.22 8.08 -16.38
CA LEU A 36 18.99 8.64 -15.84
C LEU A 36 17.98 8.98 -16.94
N GLN A 37 18.43 9.51 -18.08
CA GLN A 37 17.58 9.80 -19.24
C GLN A 37 17.05 8.52 -19.89
N GLU A 38 17.86 7.45 -19.95
CA GLU A 38 17.42 6.12 -20.33
C GLU A 38 16.40 5.53 -19.34
N LEU A 39 16.55 5.81 -18.04
CA LEU A 39 15.61 5.40 -16.99
C LEU A 39 14.33 6.26 -16.93
N GLN A 40 14.35 7.48 -17.47
CA GLN A 40 13.26 8.47 -17.42
C GLN A 40 12.01 8.10 -18.24
N THR A 41 11.92 6.91 -18.81
CA THR A 41 10.62 6.35 -19.23
C THR A 41 9.64 6.11 -18.07
N SER A 42 10.08 6.20 -16.80
CA SER A 42 9.18 6.16 -15.63
C SER A 42 9.11 7.50 -14.91
N SER A 43 7.88 7.93 -14.59
CA SER A 43 7.44 9.22 -14.07
C SER A 43 7.93 9.63 -12.67
N GLU A 44 9.02 9.08 -12.15
CA GLU A 44 9.58 9.49 -10.85
C GLU A 44 10.82 10.37 -11.03
N PRO A 45 10.86 11.59 -10.45
CA PRO A 45 12.04 12.44 -10.50
C PRO A 45 13.14 11.83 -9.63
N LEU A 46 14.15 11.24 -10.26
CA LEU A 46 15.38 10.83 -9.57
C LEU A 46 16.15 12.10 -9.15
N ASN A 47 16.34 12.27 -7.84
CA ASN A 47 17.05 13.41 -7.25
C ASN A 47 18.54 13.38 -7.61
N LEU A 48 18.91 14.09 -8.68
CA LEU A 48 20.29 14.50 -8.92
C LEU A 48 20.77 15.36 -7.75
N PRO A 49 22.02 15.21 -7.27
CA PRO A 49 22.57 16.14 -6.29
C PRO A 49 22.63 17.52 -6.91
N LYS A 50 22.04 18.49 -6.20
CA LYS A 50 21.86 19.85 -6.67
C LYS A 50 22.78 20.80 -5.91
N ILE A 51 23.29 21.81 -6.59
CA ILE A 51 23.97 22.93 -5.95
C ILE A 51 22.92 23.99 -5.63
N VAL A 52 22.67 24.25 -4.36
CA VAL A 52 21.72 25.28 -3.93
C VAL A 52 22.48 26.55 -3.60
N ILE A 53 22.25 27.61 -4.38
CA ILE A 53 22.87 28.92 -4.16
C ILE A 53 21.88 29.82 -3.43
N CYS A 54 22.29 30.32 -2.27
CA CYS A 54 21.45 31.16 -1.41
C CYS A 54 22.25 32.35 -0.86
N GLY A 55 21.59 33.43 -0.48
CA GLY A 55 22.26 34.63 0.02
C GLY A 55 21.27 35.76 0.28
N ASN A 56 21.73 36.84 0.93
CA ASN A 56 20.92 38.04 1.06
C ASN A 56 20.68 38.71 -0.30
N GLN A 57 19.71 39.61 -0.38
CA GLN A 57 19.54 40.46 -1.56
C GLN A 57 20.84 41.25 -1.84
N SER A 58 21.21 41.37 -3.11
CA SER A 58 22.38 42.15 -3.56
C SER A 58 23.76 41.65 -3.10
N CYS A 59 23.88 40.44 -2.54
CA CYS A 59 25.17 39.82 -2.18
C CYS A 59 26.02 39.36 -3.40
N GLY A 60 25.55 39.56 -4.63
CA GLY A 60 26.27 39.14 -5.85
C GLY A 60 25.99 37.70 -6.29
N LYS A 61 24.95 37.06 -5.74
CA LYS A 61 24.55 35.68 -6.07
C LYS A 61 24.33 35.41 -7.56
N SER A 62 23.53 36.21 -8.25
CA SER A 62 23.30 36.05 -9.69
C SER A 62 24.62 36.16 -10.46
N SER A 63 25.54 37.02 -10.04
CA SER A 63 26.87 37.12 -10.65
C SER A 63 27.75 35.90 -10.41
N VAL A 64 27.63 35.23 -9.24
CA VAL A 64 28.29 33.94 -9.00
C VAL A 64 27.67 32.85 -9.87
N VAL A 65 26.34 32.79 -9.96
CA VAL A 65 25.64 31.82 -10.81
C VAL A 65 26.08 31.98 -12.26
N GLU A 66 26.00 33.19 -12.83
CA GLU A 66 26.46 33.48 -14.20
C GLU A 66 27.97 33.22 -14.38
N GLY A 67 28.76 33.51 -13.35
CA GLY A 67 30.18 33.19 -13.32
C GLY A 67 30.46 31.68 -13.41
N LEU A 68 29.62 30.86 -12.79
CA LEU A 68 29.71 29.40 -12.87
C LEU A 68 29.16 28.87 -14.19
N THR A 69 28.00 29.35 -14.61
CA THR A 69 27.16 28.77 -15.68
C THR A 69 27.47 29.32 -17.06
N GLY A 70 27.96 30.57 -17.15
CA GLY A 70 28.13 31.32 -18.38
C GLY A 70 26.82 31.86 -18.98
N VAL A 71 25.67 31.58 -18.37
CA VAL A 71 24.34 31.94 -18.90
C VAL A 71 23.89 33.23 -18.24
N PRO A 72 23.58 34.31 -18.98
CA PRO A 72 23.09 35.55 -18.40
C PRO A 72 21.71 35.32 -17.75
N LEU A 73 21.61 35.56 -16.45
CA LEU A 73 20.33 35.57 -15.75
C LEU A 73 19.77 37.00 -15.76
N PRO A 74 18.44 37.18 -15.70
CA PRO A 74 17.87 38.51 -15.60
C PRO A 74 18.44 39.24 -14.38
N ARG A 75 18.82 40.53 -14.56
CA ARG A 75 19.36 41.44 -13.55
C ARG A 75 18.59 42.75 -13.59
N ASP A 76 17.96 43.12 -12.49
CA ASP A 76 17.29 44.41 -12.34
C ASP A 76 17.66 45.04 -10.99
N ASP A 77 17.57 46.37 -10.89
CA ASP A 77 18.00 47.14 -9.70
C ASP A 77 17.06 46.93 -8.46
N GLY A 78 16.12 45.95 -8.54
CA GLY A 78 15.17 45.53 -7.50
C GLY A 78 15.30 44.06 -7.03
N ILE A 79 14.22 43.46 -6.49
CA ILE A 79 14.18 42.02 -6.14
C ILE A 79 14.13 41.21 -7.44
N CYS A 80 15.30 40.85 -7.93
CA CYS A 80 15.48 40.29 -9.26
C CYS A 80 14.99 38.84 -9.39
N THR A 81 15.33 37.98 -8.43
CA THR A 81 14.91 36.57 -8.39
C THR A 81 13.74 36.44 -7.42
N ARG A 82 12.50 36.24 -7.92
CA ARG A 82 11.28 36.08 -7.11
C ARG A 82 10.71 34.65 -7.11
N CYS A 83 11.38 33.75 -7.81
CA CYS A 83 11.10 32.32 -7.86
C CYS A 83 12.41 31.54 -7.99
N PRO A 84 12.49 30.26 -7.57
CA PRO A 84 13.65 29.42 -7.80
C PRO A 84 13.92 29.21 -9.28
N ILE A 85 15.19 29.24 -9.67
CA ILE A 85 15.65 28.89 -11.03
C ILE A 85 16.53 27.65 -10.91
N GLU A 86 16.09 26.52 -11.45
CA GLU A 86 16.88 25.29 -11.57
C GLU A 86 17.53 25.24 -12.95
N LEU A 87 18.84 25.43 -13.00
CA LEU A 87 19.64 25.39 -14.21
C LEU A 87 20.39 24.06 -14.30
N ASN A 88 20.07 23.27 -15.32
CA ASN A 88 20.72 22.00 -15.63
C ASN A 88 21.59 22.17 -16.88
N LEU A 89 22.90 22.18 -16.68
CA LEU A 89 23.90 22.29 -17.73
C LEU A 89 24.46 20.91 -18.05
N LEU A 90 24.46 20.55 -19.33
CA LEU A 90 24.96 19.28 -19.83
C LEU A 90 25.91 19.49 -20.99
N GLN A 91 27.11 18.93 -20.90
CA GLN A 91 28.00 18.84 -22.04
C GLN A 91 27.46 17.80 -23.04
N SER A 92 27.42 18.18 -24.30
CA SER A 92 27.00 17.34 -25.42
C SER A 92 27.98 17.55 -26.59
N ARG A 93 27.91 16.70 -27.61
CA ARG A 93 28.56 16.95 -28.91
C ARG A 93 27.69 17.77 -29.87
N GLU A 94 26.42 17.93 -29.51
CA GLU A 94 25.43 18.66 -30.29
C GLU A 94 25.59 20.18 -30.14
N ARG A 95 24.90 20.94 -31.00
CA ARG A 95 24.89 22.40 -30.93
C ARG A 95 24.22 22.86 -29.63
N TRP A 96 24.54 24.07 -29.21
CA TRP A 96 23.91 24.69 -28.05
C TRP A 96 22.39 24.76 -28.24
N GLN A 97 21.65 24.27 -27.24
CA GLN A 97 20.20 24.33 -27.18
C GLN A 97 19.75 24.51 -25.72
N CYS A 98 18.65 25.24 -25.56
CA CYS A 98 18.05 25.57 -24.27
C CYS A 98 16.55 25.27 -24.30
N GLN A 99 16.08 24.41 -23.40
CA GLN A 99 14.65 24.15 -23.17
C GLN A 99 14.26 24.69 -21.81
N ILE A 100 13.22 25.50 -21.76
CA ILE A 100 12.67 26.04 -20.52
C ILE A 100 11.39 25.26 -20.19
N LYS A 101 11.25 24.88 -18.92
CA LYS A 101 10.06 24.25 -18.36
C LYS A 101 9.62 25.01 -17.12
N LEU A 102 8.33 25.00 -16.85
CA LEU A 102 7.78 25.50 -15.59
C LEU A 102 7.36 24.33 -14.73
N ARG A 103 7.79 24.33 -13.46
CA ARG A 103 7.32 23.39 -12.47
C ARG A 103 6.20 24.04 -11.66
N ARG A 104 5.03 23.39 -11.60
CA ARG A 104 3.86 23.78 -10.79
C ARG A 104 3.25 22.54 -10.17
N ASN A 105 3.01 22.55 -8.86
CA ASN A 105 2.45 21.38 -8.13
C ASN A 105 3.16 20.04 -8.45
N ASP A 106 4.49 20.07 -8.58
CA ASP A 106 5.34 18.94 -8.96
C ASP A 106 5.14 18.37 -10.39
N GLU A 107 4.31 19.01 -11.21
CA GLU A 107 4.21 18.78 -12.66
C GLU A 107 5.18 19.70 -13.43
N LEU A 108 5.70 19.22 -14.56
CA LEU A 108 6.69 19.92 -15.39
C LEU A 108 6.13 20.16 -16.80
N ASP A 109 5.83 21.41 -17.10
CA ASP A 109 5.26 21.84 -18.39
C ASP A 109 6.31 22.54 -19.26
N ASP A 110 6.29 22.29 -20.57
CA ASP A 110 7.18 22.97 -21.52
C ASP A 110 6.78 24.44 -21.70
N PHE A 111 7.74 25.35 -21.53
CA PHE A 111 7.56 26.78 -21.73
C PHE A 111 8.16 27.21 -23.07
N GLY A 112 7.36 27.06 -24.13
CA GLY A 112 7.74 27.43 -25.49
C GLY A 112 8.71 26.45 -26.16
N PRO A 113 9.19 26.80 -27.38
CA PRO A 113 10.06 25.94 -28.18
C PRO A 113 11.51 25.94 -27.69
N VAL A 114 12.28 24.93 -28.13
CA VAL A 114 13.72 24.84 -27.91
C VAL A 114 14.43 26.06 -28.53
N ILE A 115 15.25 26.73 -27.73
CA ILE A 115 16.02 27.92 -28.11
C ILE A 115 17.43 27.49 -28.53
N TYR A 116 17.88 27.88 -29.72
CA TYR A 116 19.22 27.56 -30.24
C TYR A 116 20.20 28.74 -30.22
N VAL A 117 19.72 29.94 -29.83
CA VAL A 117 20.51 31.18 -29.76
C VAL A 117 20.56 31.64 -28.31
N GLU A 118 21.78 31.72 -27.75
CA GLU A 118 22.02 32.05 -26.33
C GLU A 118 21.46 33.43 -25.93
N GLU A 119 21.52 34.41 -26.83
CA GLU A 119 21.02 35.77 -26.59
C GLU A 119 19.51 35.80 -26.30
N HIS A 120 18.73 34.87 -26.86
CA HIS A 120 17.29 34.77 -26.63
C HIS A 120 16.94 34.05 -25.32
N ALA A 121 17.92 33.38 -24.68
CA ALA A 121 17.68 32.60 -23.47
C ALA A 121 17.31 33.49 -22.29
N ALA A 122 18.03 34.61 -22.09
CA ALA A 122 17.78 35.54 -20.99
C ALA A 122 16.35 36.12 -21.05
N ASP A 123 15.93 36.56 -22.24
CA ASP A 123 14.59 37.08 -22.48
C ASP A 123 13.51 36.02 -22.25
N ALA A 124 13.76 34.77 -22.65
CA ALA A 124 12.84 33.66 -22.43
C ALA A 124 12.73 33.28 -20.94
N VAL A 125 13.83 33.30 -20.19
CA VAL A 125 13.82 33.09 -18.73
C VAL A 125 13.05 34.21 -18.03
N TRP A 126 13.24 35.45 -18.46
CA TRP A 126 12.48 36.59 -17.94
C TRP A 126 10.97 36.44 -18.20
N ARG A 127 10.58 36.01 -19.41
CA ARG A 127 9.17 35.69 -19.74
C ARG A 127 8.61 34.54 -18.92
N ALA A 128 9.41 33.49 -18.69
CA ALA A 128 9.03 32.35 -17.85
C ALA A 128 8.79 32.78 -16.40
N GLN A 129 9.64 33.66 -15.85
CA GLN A 129 9.48 34.24 -14.53
C GLN A 129 8.18 35.05 -14.41
N LYS A 130 7.88 35.89 -15.41
CA LYS A 130 6.61 36.64 -15.45
C LYS A 130 5.39 35.73 -15.50
N ALA A 131 5.44 34.65 -16.29
CA ALA A 131 4.37 33.67 -16.38
C ALA A 131 4.16 32.90 -15.06
N LEU A 132 5.24 32.62 -14.32
CA LEU A 132 5.16 31.93 -13.03
C LEU A 132 4.60 32.82 -11.91
N LEU A 133 4.92 34.12 -11.94
CA LEU A 133 4.42 35.09 -10.96
C LEU A 133 2.96 35.50 -11.18
N ASN A 134 2.41 35.24 -12.38
CA ASN A 134 1.04 35.59 -12.75
C ASN A 134 0.24 34.34 -13.21
N PRO A 135 -0.06 33.39 -12.30
CA PRO A 135 -0.70 32.12 -12.67
C PRO A 135 -2.13 32.27 -13.20
N SER A 136 -2.78 33.41 -13.00
CA SER A 136 -4.13 33.72 -13.47
C SER A 136 -4.22 34.06 -14.96
N LYS A 137 -3.09 34.36 -15.63
CA LYS A 137 -3.03 34.63 -17.06
C LYS A 137 -2.56 33.38 -17.83
N ASP A 138 -3.06 33.18 -19.04
CA ASP A 138 -2.68 32.04 -19.90
C ASP A 138 -1.18 32.12 -20.25
N MET A 139 -0.49 30.99 -20.12
CA MET A 139 0.95 30.85 -20.38
C MET A 139 1.33 31.20 -21.82
N THR A 140 0.45 30.96 -22.78
CA THR A 140 0.67 31.22 -24.22
C THR A 140 0.94 32.70 -24.52
N ILE A 141 0.37 33.61 -23.73
CA ILE A 141 0.54 35.06 -23.86
C ILE A 141 2.01 35.46 -23.63
N TYR A 142 2.66 34.82 -22.65
CA TYR A 142 4.06 35.09 -22.32
C TYR A 142 5.04 34.42 -23.30
N VAL A 143 4.62 33.36 -23.97
CA VAL A 143 5.43 32.68 -25.00
C VAL A 143 5.48 33.51 -26.29
N GLN A 144 4.37 34.17 -26.66
CA GLN A 144 4.20 34.89 -27.93
C GLN A 144 4.58 36.39 -27.90
N GLU A 145 5.18 36.89 -26.81
CA GLU A 145 5.58 38.30 -26.62
C GLU A 145 4.43 39.32 -26.71
N SER A 146 3.16 38.90 -26.55
CA SER A 146 1.99 39.75 -26.78
C SER A 146 1.54 40.54 -25.54
N PHE A 147 2.43 40.82 -24.59
CA PHE A 147 2.10 41.48 -23.31
C PHE A 147 2.90 42.76 -23.10
N ASP A 148 2.33 43.69 -22.34
CA ASP A 148 2.95 44.98 -22.05
C ASP A 148 4.15 44.80 -21.11
N LYS A 149 5.34 45.23 -21.55
CA LYS A 149 6.58 45.11 -20.77
C LYS A 149 6.59 46.06 -19.55
N ASP A 150 5.74 47.08 -19.55
CA ASP A 150 5.65 48.11 -18.50
C ASP A 150 4.61 47.81 -17.41
N GLU A 151 3.90 46.66 -17.46
CA GLU A 151 3.03 46.22 -16.36
C GLU A 151 3.87 46.02 -15.08
N ARG A 152 3.62 46.87 -14.06
CA ARG A 152 4.20 46.68 -12.72
C ARG A 152 3.62 45.41 -12.12
N ASP A 153 4.48 44.43 -11.89
CA ASP A 153 4.09 43.25 -11.13
C ASP A 153 3.60 43.70 -9.74
N GLU A 154 2.47 43.16 -9.31
CA GLU A 154 2.16 43.07 -7.88
C GLU A 154 3.35 42.42 -7.15
N LEU A 155 3.50 42.69 -5.86
CA LEU A 155 4.60 42.16 -5.02
C LEU A 155 4.42 40.64 -4.74
N ASN A 156 4.26 39.85 -5.80
CA ASN A 156 3.96 38.42 -5.73
C ASN A 156 5.25 37.58 -5.75
N CYS A 157 5.19 36.43 -5.10
CA CYS A 157 6.21 35.37 -5.10
C CYS A 157 5.58 34.10 -5.64
N SER A 158 6.37 33.22 -6.27
CA SER A 158 5.85 31.93 -6.70
C SER A 158 5.46 31.06 -5.48
N ALA A 159 4.56 30.10 -5.69
CA ALA A 159 4.17 29.21 -4.60
C ALA A 159 5.36 28.36 -4.11
N PRO A 160 5.35 27.87 -2.85
CA PRO A 160 6.43 27.03 -2.33
C PRO A 160 6.45 25.67 -3.06
N GLY A 161 7.29 25.56 -4.11
CA GLY A 161 7.38 24.37 -4.96
C GLY A 161 7.43 24.68 -6.44
N ASP A 162 6.95 25.86 -6.82
CA ASP A 162 7.07 26.36 -8.18
C ASP A 162 8.53 26.72 -8.48
N ALA A 163 8.98 26.41 -9.69
CA ALA A 163 10.32 26.77 -10.15
C ALA A 163 10.38 26.87 -11.67
N ILE A 164 11.33 27.66 -12.16
CA ILE A 164 11.72 27.66 -13.57
C ILE A 164 12.81 26.61 -13.73
N VAL A 165 12.61 25.62 -14.58
CA VAL A 165 13.59 24.56 -14.84
C VAL A 165 14.14 24.73 -16.25
N ILE A 166 15.44 24.96 -16.35
CA ILE A 166 16.14 25.28 -17.58
C ILE A 166 17.11 24.14 -17.89
N TYR A 167 17.02 23.58 -19.08
CA TYR A 167 17.93 22.57 -19.59
C TYR A 167 18.77 23.17 -20.71
N ILE A 168 20.06 23.32 -20.47
CA ILE A 168 21.02 23.80 -21.47
C ILE A 168 21.98 22.67 -21.80
N THR A 169 22.00 22.27 -23.07
CA THR A 169 22.96 21.31 -23.59
C THR A 169 23.80 21.99 -24.66
N GLY A 170 25.10 21.66 -24.73
CA GLY A 170 25.95 22.27 -25.75
C GLY A 170 27.38 21.72 -25.78
N PRO A 171 28.15 22.13 -26.79
CA PRO A 171 29.46 21.58 -27.09
C PRO A 171 30.52 21.96 -26.04
N LYS A 172 31.55 21.11 -25.90
CA LYS A 172 32.68 21.40 -25.01
C LYS A 172 33.51 22.55 -25.58
N PRO A 173 34.19 23.36 -24.74
CA PRO A 173 35.00 24.49 -25.21
C PRO A 173 36.09 24.10 -26.22
N GLN A 174 36.57 22.85 -26.14
CA GLN A 174 37.62 22.29 -27.01
C GLN A 174 37.09 21.91 -28.40
N ASP A 175 35.80 21.62 -28.50
CA ASP A 175 35.15 21.17 -29.74
C ASP A 175 34.70 22.35 -30.61
N VAL A 176 34.86 23.59 -30.12
CA VAL A 176 34.37 24.79 -30.79
C VAL A 176 35.48 25.82 -30.94
N HIS A 177 35.92 26.03 -32.19
CA HIS A 177 36.88 27.07 -32.54
C HIS A 177 36.18 28.44 -32.54
N GLY A 178 36.10 29.08 -31.37
CA GLY A 178 35.74 30.50 -31.26
C GLY A 178 34.27 30.86 -31.10
N SER A 179 33.37 29.91 -30.81
CA SER A 179 31.97 30.25 -30.47
C SER A 179 31.83 30.61 -28.99
N ARG A 180 30.98 31.59 -28.70
CA ARG A 180 30.62 32.03 -27.34
C ARG A 180 29.77 31.02 -26.58
N SER A 181 28.95 30.22 -27.28
CA SER A 181 28.02 29.26 -26.66
C SER A 181 28.65 27.87 -26.52
N CYS A 182 29.37 27.64 -25.41
CA CYS A 182 29.87 26.31 -25.03
C CYS A 182 29.51 26.01 -23.57
N VAL A 183 29.28 24.73 -23.25
CA VAL A 183 29.03 24.30 -21.87
C VAL A 183 30.36 23.85 -21.28
N ARG A 184 30.90 24.60 -20.32
CA ARG A 184 32.24 24.36 -19.76
C ARG A 184 32.29 23.15 -18.83
N GLU A 185 31.23 22.94 -18.06
CA GLU A 185 31.06 21.85 -17.11
C GLU A 185 29.59 21.46 -17.05
N SER A 186 29.30 20.16 -16.96
CA SER A 186 27.96 19.71 -16.60
C SER A 186 27.74 20.03 -15.13
N LEU A 187 26.65 20.72 -14.77
CA LEU A 187 26.33 21.14 -13.40
C LEU A 187 24.81 21.29 -13.25
N SER A 188 24.26 20.96 -12.08
CA SER A 188 22.86 21.29 -11.72
C SER A 188 22.88 22.30 -10.59
N ILE A 189 22.38 23.50 -10.86
CA ILE A 189 22.41 24.65 -9.95
C ILE A 189 20.99 25.15 -9.71
N ILE A 190 20.66 25.46 -8.47
CA ILE A 190 19.42 26.12 -8.07
C ILE A 190 19.78 27.51 -7.58
N ASP A 191 19.34 28.55 -8.28
CA ASP A 191 19.38 29.93 -7.78
C ASP A 191 18.09 30.23 -7.01
N LEU A 192 18.22 30.57 -5.73
CA LEU A 192 17.09 30.90 -4.87
C LEU A 192 16.88 32.42 -4.78
N PRO A 193 15.67 32.92 -4.50
CA PRO A 193 15.46 34.31 -4.14
C PRO A 193 16.37 34.78 -3.00
N GLY A 194 16.82 36.04 -3.05
CA GLY A 194 17.64 36.63 -2.00
C GLY A 194 16.82 36.91 -0.74
N LEU A 195 17.36 36.61 0.44
CA LEU A 195 16.67 36.93 1.70
C LEU A 195 16.59 38.45 1.91
N ILE A 196 15.39 38.95 2.17
CA ILE A 196 15.10 40.38 2.36
C ILE A 196 15.17 40.69 3.85
N ALA A 197 16.04 41.64 4.24
CA ALA A 197 16.20 42.04 5.64
C ALA A 197 15.12 43.04 6.13
N ASN A 198 14.54 43.84 5.23
CA ASN A 198 13.58 44.89 5.58
C ASN A 198 12.17 44.31 5.78
N ARG A 199 11.58 44.53 6.96
CA ARG A 199 10.28 43.97 7.39
C ARG A 199 9.18 45.03 7.40
N GLU A 200 9.04 45.77 6.30
CA GLU A 200 7.88 46.64 6.12
C GLU A 200 6.60 45.79 6.01
N ALA A 201 5.44 46.34 6.40
CA ALA A 201 4.18 45.60 6.41
C ALA A 201 3.80 45.02 5.04
N SER A 202 4.23 45.68 3.95
CA SER A 202 4.03 45.27 2.55
C SER A 202 4.92 44.11 2.10
N THR A 203 6.10 43.92 2.69
CA THR A 203 7.12 42.94 2.26
C THR A 203 7.26 41.75 3.20
N ARG A 204 6.58 41.78 4.36
CA ARG A 204 6.66 40.72 5.37
C ARG A 204 6.22 39.36 4.85
N ALA A 205 5.05 39.26 4.22
CA ALA A 205 4.53 38.01 3.65
C ALA A 205 5.46 37.44 2.55
N LEU A 206 6.08 38.32 1.77
CA LEU A 206 7.08 37.95 0.75
C LEU A 206 8.34 37.38 1.41
N SER A 207 8.88 38.04 2.44
CA SER A 207 10.06 37.58 3.18
C SER A 207 9.86 36.21 3.83
N GLU A 208 8.71 35.97 4.46
CA GLU A 208 8.37 34.68 5.08
C GLU A 208 8.20 33.56 4.03
N SER A 209 7.70 33.89 2.84
CA SER A 209 7.60 32.94 1.73
C SER A 209 8.97 32.58 1.16
N ILE A 210 9.84 33.57 0.96
CA ILE A 210 11.23 33.36 0.53
C ILE A 210 12.00 32.53 1.57
N GLU A 211 11.85 32.83 2.86
CA GLU A 211 12.50 32.06 3.92
C GLU A 211 12.06 30.59 3.92
N ARG A 212 10.74 30.32 3.82
CA ARG A 212 10.21 28.95 3.72
C ARG A 212 10.75 28.22 2.49
N MET A 213 10.83 28.91 1.36
CA MET A 213 11.38 28.37 0.12
C MET A 213 12.86 28.02 0.28
N ILE A 214 13.68 28.92 0.84
CA ILE A 214 15.11 28.66 1.09
C ILE A 214 15.27 27.46 2.01
N ARG A 215 14.53 27.40 3.13
CA ARG A 215 14.59 26.28 4.08
C ARG A 215 14.27 24.95 3.38
N ARG A 216 13.26 24.90 2.51
CA ARG A 216 12.91 23.67 1.75
C ARG A 216 14.09 23.12 0.94
N TYR A 217 14.80 23.97 0.20
CA TYR A 217 15.92 23.54 -0.64
C TYR A 217 17.21 23.27 0.16
N VAL A 218 17.46 24.04 1.22
CA VAL A 218 18.66 23.88 2.08
C VAL A 218 18.55 22.66 3.00
N SER A 219 17.33 22.27 3.38
CA SER A 219 17.06 21.07 4.20
C SER A 219 17.25 19.76 3.44
N ASP A 220 17.38 19.77 2.12
CA ASP A 220 17.69 18.56 1.34
C ASP A 220 19.10 18.05 1.72
N PRO A 221 19.24 16.81 2.25
CA PRO A 221 20.53 16.27 2.67
C PRO A 221 21.51 16.05 1.50
N ASP A 222 20.99 15.88 0.28
CA ASP A 222 21.79 15.61 -0.92
C ASP A 222 22.26 16.88 -1.62
N ALA A 223 21.74 18.03 -1.20
CA ALA A 223 22.08 19.33 -1.75
C ALA A 223 23.42 19.86 -1.19
N VAL A 224 24.27 20.34 -2.10
CA VAL A 224 25.47 21.11 -1.78
C VAL A 224 25.06 22.58 -1.66
N ILE A 225 25.25 23.18 -0.50
CA ILE A 225 24.79 24.54 -0.20
C ILE A 225 25.93 25.53 -0.47
N ILE A 226 25.67 26.58 -1.25
CA ILE A 226 26.59 27.70 -1.45
C ILE A 226 25.96 28.97 -0.90
N PRO A 227 26.24 29.35 0.36
CA PRO A 227 25.88 30.66 0.87
C PRO A 227 26.83 31.71 0.27
N VAL A 228 26.25 32.65 -0.48
CA VAL A 228 26.95 33.81 -1.04
C VAL A 228 26.92 34.93 -0.01
N LEU A 229 28.11 35.32 0.44
CA LEU A 229 28.34 36.31 1.50
C LEU A 229 29.14 37.49 0.95
N THR A 230 28.91 38.69 1.47
CA THR A 230 29.69 39.88 1.12
C THR A 230 30.92 39.99 2.02
N ALA A 231 32.09 40.26 1.43
CA ALA A 231 33.36 40.25 2.17
C ALA A 231 33.56 41.45 3.12
N PHE A 232 32.90 42.59 2.84
CA PHE A 232 33.09 43.85 3.56
C PHE A 232 32.04 44.10 4.66
N GLU A 233 30.99 43.28 4.73
CA GLU A 233 29.89 43.44 5.70
C GLU A 233 29.97 42.37 6.79
N ASN A 234 29.32 42.60 7.93
CA ASN A 234 29.23 41.60 8.99
C ASN A 234 28.20 40.51 8.63
N TRP A 235 28.68 39.50 7.91
CA TRP A 235 27.87 38.40 7.39
C TRP A 235 27.29 37.49 8.48
N GLU A 236 27.85 37.47 9.69
CA GLU A 236 27.32 36.66 10.80
C GLU A 236 25.90 37.07 11.21
N GLN A 237 25.54 38.33 10.98
CA GLN A 237 24.22 38.88 11.32
C GLN A 237 23.16 38.52 10.27
N TYR A 238 23.55 37.91 9.15
CA TYR A 238 22.62 37.60 8.09
C TYR A 238 21.75 36.39 8.43
N GLY A 239 20.44 36.55 8.29
CA GLY A 239 19.48 35.45 8.49
C GLY A 239 19.77 34.24 7.60
N ILE A 240 20.38 34.44 6.42
CA ILE A 240 20.76 33.32 5.56
C ILE A 240 21.82 32.42 6.21
N TRP A 241 22.81 33.00 6.91
CA TRP A 241 23.84 32.22 7.59
C TRP A 241 23.21 31.36 8.69
N GLN A 242 22.27 31.92 9.45
CA GLN A 242 21.54 31.19 10.50
C GLN A 242 20.75 30.00 9.93
N ILE A 243 20.10 30.17 8.78
CA ILE A 243 19.36 29.10 8.11
C ILE A 243 20.30 27.96 7.68
N VAL A 244 21.46 28.32 7.11
CA VAL A 244 22.46 27.34 6.64
C VAL A 244 23.14 26.64 7.80
N GLU A 245 23.53 27.36 8.85
CA GLU A 245 24.15 26.80 10.06
C GLU A 245 23.21 25.85 10.80
N GLN A 246 21.90 26.15 10.81
CA GLN A 246 20.87 25.23 11.34
C GLN A 246 20.76 23.94 10.52
N ALA A 247 20.98 23.99 9.20
CA ALA A 247 20.80 22.86 8.30
C ALA A 247 22.07 22.00 8.09
N ASP A 248 23.26 22.57 8.30
CA ASP A 248 24.56 21.87 8.23
C ASP A 248 25.57 22.47 9.24
N PRO A 249 25.43 22.19 10.55
CA PRO A 249 26.28 22.78 11.60
C PRO A 249 27.78 22.51 11.45
N ASN A 250 28.14 21.39 10.80
CA ASN A 250 29.54 20.98 10.61
C ASN A 250 30.13 21.46 9.27
N GLY A 251 29.33 22.10 8.41
CA GLY A 251 29.76 22.56 7.09
C GLY A 251 30.26 21.43 6.20
N THR A 252 29.66 20.24 6.29
CA THR A 252 30.08 19.04 5.52
C THR A 252 29.68 19.10 4.05
N ARG A 253 28.61 19.84 3.75
CA ARG A 253 28.05 20.05 2.41
C ARG A 253 27.81 21.52 2.10
N THR A 254 28.32 22.42 2.94
CA THR A 254 28.21 23.87 2.80
C THR A 254 29.54 24.47 2.35
N LEU A 255 29.55 25.16 1.22
CA LEU A 255 30.72 25.84 0.66
C LEU A 255 30.46 27.37 0.61
N PRO A 256 30.85 28.13 1.65
CA PRO A 256 30.65 29.57 1.68
C PRO A 256 31.53 30.30 0.67
N VAL A 257 30.92 31.25 -0.05
CA VAL A 257 31.60 32.05 -1.08
C VAL A 257 31.49 33.53 -0.74
N PHE A 258 32.62 34.18 -0.52
CA PHE A 258 32.73 35.62 -0.33
C PHE A 258 32.82 36.35 -1.67
N THR A 259 32.01 37.39 -1.83
CA THR A 259 31.99 38.27 -2.99
C THR A 259 32.36 39.70 -2.61
N LYS A 260 32.59 40.54 -3.63
CA LYS A 260 32.96 41.95 -3.48
C LYS A 260 34.22 42.17 -2.60
N PRO A 261 35.31 41.40 -2.81
CA PRO A 261 36.54 41.54 -2.02
C PRO A 261 37.24 42.89 -2.25
N ASP A 262 36.91 43.58 -3.35
CA ASP A 262 37.43 44.89 -3.72
C ASP A 262 37.02 46.02 -2.77
N ARG A 263 35.96 45.81 -1.97
CA ARG A 263 35.41 46.78 -1.01
C ARG A 263 35.85 46.58 0.43
N VAL A 264 36.71 45.59 0.70
CA VAL A 264 37.18 45.30 2.05
C VAL A 264 38.12 46.41 2.52
N GLU A 265 37.88 46.94 3.71
CA GLU A 265 38.70 47.98 4.32
C GLU A 265 40.00 47.40 4.90
N GLN A 266 41.04 48.24 4.99
CA GLN A 266 42.35 47.82 5.45
C GLN A 266 42.38 47.41 6.93
N ASP A 267 41.38 47.74 7.75
CA ASP A 267 41.38 47.30 9.17
C ASP A 267 40.63 45.97 9.38
N THR A 268 39.78 45.56 8.43
CA THR A 268 38.89 44.39 8.58
C THR A 268 39.38 43.14 7.84
N HIS A 269 40.31 43.30 6.88
CA HIS A 269 40.80 42.19 6.06
C HIS A 269 41.47 41.05 6.85
N HIS A 270 42.11 41.34 7.99
CA HIS A 270 42.77 40.30 8.81
C HIS A 270 41.79 39.24 9.32
N GLN A 271 40.56 39.63 9.67
CA GLN A 271 39.53 38.70 10.12
C GLN A 271 39.08 37.79 8.98
N LEU A 272 38.81 38.37 7.81
CA LEU A 272 38.44 37.63 6.60
C LEU A 272 39.54 36.63 6.20
N LEU A 273 40.80 37.05 6.25
CA LEU A 273 41.94 36.20 5.94
C LEU A 273 42.04 35.01 6.90
N ALA A 274 41.91 35.24 8.21
CA ALA A 274 41.93 34.18 9.22
C ALA A 274 40.77 33.17 9.03
N ILE A 275 39.59 33.63 8.59
CA ILE A 275 38.45 32.76 8.25
C ILE A 275 38.79 31.89 7.03
N ILE A 276 39.32 32.47 5.96
CA ILE A 276 39.65 31.75 4.71
C ILE A 276 40.76 30.71 4.95
N LYS A 277 41.77 31.06 5.76
CA LYS A 277 42.83 30.14 6.19
C LYS A 277 42.33 29.05 7.16
N GLY A 278 41.14 29.22 7.73
CA GLY A 278 40.52 28.26 8.66
C GLY A 278 41.10 28.31 10.08
N GLU A 279 41.66 29.45 10.47
CA GLU A 279 42.30 29.67 11.78
C GLU A 279 41.27 29.93 12.90
N ILE A 280 40.07 30.41 12.54
CA ILE A 280 39.00 30.71 13.50
C ILE A 280 38.16 29.46 13.79
N ARG A 281 38.25 28.94 15.03
CA ARG A 281 37.51 27.74 15.47
C ARG A 281 35.98 27.86 15.33
N LYS A 282 35.41 29.03 15.61
CA LYS A 282 33.95 29.29 15.49
C LYS A 282 33.45 29.10 14.06
N HIS A 283 34.32 29.31 13.06
CA HIS A 283 33.98 29.22 11.64
C HIS A 283 34.68 28.04 10.99
N LYS A 284 34.81 26.92 11.71
CA LYS A 284 35.40 25.73 11.12
C LYS A 284 34.40 25.10 10.15
N ASN A 285 34.71 25.17 8.86
CA ASN A 285 33.92 24.55 7.79
C ASN A 285 34.77 23.45 7.11
N ALA A 286 34.20 22.26 6.90
CA ALA A 286 34.93 21.12 6.32
C ALA A 286 35.34 21.34 4.86
N LEU A 287 34.57 22.12 4.10
CA LEU A 287 34.83 22.47 2.70
C LEU A 287 35.66 23.76 2.54
N GLY A 288 35.85 24.50 3.63
CA GLY A 288 36.58 25.77 3.67
C GLY A 288 35.78 26.93 3.05
N TYR A 289 36.34 28.14 3.15
CA TYR A 289 35.76 29.36 2.60
C TYR A 289 36.45 29.73 1.29
N TRP A 290 35.66 30.24 0.35
CA TRP A 290 36.09 30.62 -0.99
C TRP A 290 35.86 32.11 -1.22
N ILE A 291 36.64 32.71 -2.11
CA ILE A 291 36.53 34.13 -2.43
C ILE A 291 36.54 34.35 -3.94
N VAL A 292 35.61 35.15 -4.44
CA VAL A 292 35.43 35.41 -5.87
C VAL A 292 35.24 36.89 -6.13
N LYS A 293 35.75 37.37 -7.27
CA LYS A 293 35.54 38.75 -7.74
C LYS A 293 34.70 38.72 -8.99
N ASN A 294 33.53 39.34 -8.88
CA ASN A 294 32.62 39.51 -9.99
C ASN A 294 32.87 40.87 -10.69
N PRO A 295 32.60 40.98 -12.00
CA PRO A 295 32.68 42.25 -12.70
C PRO A 295 31.78 43.32 -12.05
N PRO A 296 32.18 44.60 -12.04
CA PRO A 296 31.35 45.69 -11.54
C PRO A 296 30.15 45.97 -12.45
N GLN A 297 29.05 46.49 -11.87
CA GLN A 297 27.75 46.64 -12.52
C GLN A 297 27.81 47.43 -13.84
N HIS A 298 28.70 48.42 -13.97
CA HIS A 298 28.85 49.21 -15.19
C HIS A 298 29.39 48.39 -16.37
N LEU A 299 30.34 47.48 -16.13
CA LEU A 299 30.88 46.58 -17.17
C LEU A 299 29.87 45.50 -17.57
N ILE A 300 29.02 45.10 -16.63
CA ILE A 300 27.90 44.19 -16.90
C ILE A 300 26.89 44.88 -17.82
N LYS A 301 26.52 46.14 -17.54
CA LYS A 301 25.63 46.92 -18.40
C LYS A 301 26.20 47.15 -19.81
N SER A 302 27.53 47.18 -19.95
CA SER A 302 28.20 47.24 -21.26
C SER A 302 28.46 45.87 -21.90
N ALA A 303 27.78 44.80 -21.45
CA ALA A 303 27.86 43.44 -21.97
C ALA A 303 29.30 42.88 -22.08
N ILE A 304 30.07 43.00 -20.99
CA ILE A 304 31.41 42.39 -20.90
C ILE A 304 31.36 40.89 -21.20
N THR A 305 32.34 40.39 -21.96
CA THR A 305 32.43 38.96 -22.26
C THR A 305 32.82 38.16 -21.02
N PHE A 306 32.31 36.92 -20.94
CA PHE A 306 32.66 35.99 -19.87
C PHE A 306 34.17 35.84 -19.68
N GLN A 307 34.91 35.66 -20.79
CA GLN A 307 36.36 35.51 -20.77
C GLN A 307 37.06 36.74 -20.20
N ARG A 308 36.67 37.95 -20.61
CA ARG A 308 37.26 39.18 -20.07
C ARG A 308 36.96 39.33 -18.57
N GLY A 309 35.77 38.92 -18.13
CA GLY A 309 35.43 38.88 -16.72
C GLY A 309 36.31 37.94 -15.87
N ARG A 310 36.87 36.88 -16.46
CA ARG A 310 37.84 35.98 -15.78
C ARG A 310 39.24 36.56 -15.77
N GLU A 311 39.66 37.17 -16.88
CA GLU A 311 40.93 37.90 -16.93
C GLU A 311 40.98 39.00 -15.86
N LEU A 312 39.92 39.80 -15.71
CA LEU A 312 39.83 40.84 -14.67
C LEU A 312 39.87 40.28 -13.24
N GLU A 313 39.29 39.09 -13.02
CA GLU A 313 39.37 38.41 -11.72
C GLU A 313 40.80 37.94 -11.44
N MET A 314 41.46 37.36 -12.44
CA MET A 314 42.83 36.91 -12.35
C MET A 314 43.80 38.08 -12.15
N GLU A 315 43.61 39.19 -12.87
CA GLU A 315 44.36 40.44 -12.72
C GLU A 315 44.24 40.99 -11.29
N PHE A 316 43.07 40.86 -10.65
CA PHE A 316 42.85 41.26 -9.27
C PHE A 316 43.60 40.37 -8.27
N PHE A 317 43.38 39.05 -8.30
CA PHE A 317 44.01 38.14 -7.35
C PHE A 317 45.54 38.05 -7.54
N ASN A 318 46.04 38.26 -8.76
CA ASN A 318 47.48 38.33 -9.03
C ASN A 318 48.08 39.74 -8.89
N ARG A 319 47.27 40.76 -8.56
CA ARG A 319 47.70 42.17 -8.44
C ARG A 319 48.49 42.66 -9.66
N SER A 320 48.00 42.32 -10.85
CA SER A 320 48.74 42.52 -12.11
C SER A 320 48.69 43.97 -12.61
N THR A 321 47.65 44.72 -12.25
CA THR A 321 47.44 46.13 -12.61
C THR A 321 47.83 47.08 -11.48
N ASP A 322 48.25 48.30 -11.81
CA ASP A 322 48.76 49.28 -10.83
C ASP A 322 47.72 49.68 -9.77
N GLU A 323 46.43 49.62 -10.12
CA GLU A 323 45.31 49.81 -9.18
C GLU A 323 45.33 48.78 -8.04
N TRP A 324 45.64 47.51 -8.33
CA TRP A 324 45.63 46.42 -7.34
C TRP A 324 46.99 46.24 -6.63
N LYS A 325 48.03 46.95 -7.07
CA LYS A 325 49.34 47.00 -6.39
C LYS A 325 49.37 47.96 -5.19
N LEU A 326 48.28 48.68 -4.93
CA LEU A 326 48.17 49.54 -3.76
C LEU A 326 48.29 48.73 -2.45
N PRO A 327 48.85 49.31 -1.36
CA PRO A 327 49.08 48.61 -0.09
C PRO A 327 47.81 48.03 0.54
N GLN A 328 46.66 48.67 0.32
CA GLN A 328 45.35 48.20 0.80
C GLN A 328 44.95 46.79 0.31
N TYR A 329 45.61 46.29 -0.74
CA TYR A 329 45.37 44.97 -1.32
C TYR A 329 46.54 43.98 -1.09
N ASP A 330 47.51 44.31 -0.22
CA ASP A 330 48.65 43.42 0.07
C ASP A 330 48.23 42.05 0.61
N TRP A 331 47.15 42.02 1.40
CA TRP A 331 46.58 40.81 1.97
C TRP A 331 46.14 39.76 0.93
N LEU A 332 45.89 40.15 -0.32
CA LEU A 332 45.57 39.22 -1.40
C LEU A 332 46.72 38.23 -1.68
N GLN A 333 47.97 38.61 -1.41
CA GLN A 333 49.11 37.72 -1.57
C GLN A 333 49.13 36.59 -0.54
N GLU A 334 48.54 36.82 0.63
CA GLU A 334 48.44 35.83 1.71
C GLU A 334 47.28 34.86 1.53
N LEU A 335 46.41 35.07 0.54
CA LEU A 335 45.29 34.18 0.27
C LEU A 335 45.76 32.86 -0.34
N PRO A 336 45.15 31.72 0.06
CA PRO A 336 45.33 30.46 -0.63
C PRO A 336 44.85 30.57 -2.09
N LYS A 337 45.77 30.53 -3.05
CA LYS A 337 45.45 30.68 -4.49
C LYS A 337 44.51 29.58 -5.01
N ASP A 338 44.51 28.42 -4.36
CA ASP A 338 43.60 27.30 -4.65
C ASP A 338 42.15 27.57 -4.25
N ARG A 339 41.88 28.59 -3.43
CA ARG A 339 40.54 28.97 -2.95
C ARG A 339 40.03 30.30 -3.51
N CYS A 340 40.71 30.82 -4.54
CA CYS A 340 40.41 32.10 -5.15
C CYS A 340 39.87 31.93 -6.57
N GLY A 341 38.82 32.70 -6.88
CA GLY A 341 38.25 32.84 -8.21
C GLY A 341 37.33 31.69 -8.63
N ILE A 342 36.52 31.94 -9.67
CA ILE A 342 35.51 30.94 -10.08
C ILE A 342 36.13 29.78 -10.85
N ASP A 343 37.28 29.97 -11.50
CA ASP A 343 37.98 28.90 -12.20
C ASP A 343 38.57 27.86 -11.23
N GLY A 344 38.87 28.25 -9.99
CA GLY A 344 39.20 27.30 -8.91
C GLY A 344 37.96 26.66 -8.27
N LEU A 345 36.88 27.44 -8.12
CA LEU A 345 35.63 26.99 -7.50
C LEU A 345 34.94 25.89 -8.32
N ARG A 346 34.94 26.04 -9.64
CA ARG A 346 34.31 25.13 -10.61
C ARG A 346 34.75 23.67 -10.45
N PRO A 347 36.05 23.31 -10.56
CA PRO A 347 36.53 21.94 -10.32
C PRO A 347 36.16 21.40 -8.94
N LYS A 348 36.16 22.26 -7.90
CA LYS A 348 35.78 21.86 -6.54
C LYS A 348 34.30 21.47 -6.46
N LEU A 349 33.41 22.28 -7.03
CA LEU A 349 31.97 22.00 -7.09
C LEU A 349 31.68 20.74 -7.89
N SER A 350 32.36 20.59 -9.03
CA SER A 350 32.36 19.39 -9.86
C SER A 350 32.71 18.14 -9.03
N GLY A 351 33.81 18.18 -8.28
CA GLY A 351 34.22 17.09 -7.39
C GLY A 351 33.22 16.77 -6.28
N LEU A 352 32.66 17.79 -5.64
CA LEU A 352 31.65 17.61 -4.59
C LEU A 352 30.36 16.97 -5.11
N LEU A 353 29.94 17.32 -6.32
CA LEU A 353 28.81 16.66 -6.97
C LEU A 353 29.13 15.20 -7.31
N VAL A 354 30.36 14.86 -7.74
CA VAL A 354 30.77 13.44 -7.93
C VAL A 354 30.62 12.68 -6.61
N GLU A 355 31.15 13.24 -5.53
CA GLU A 355 31.13 12.59 -4.22
C GLU A 355 29.70 12.39 -3.71
N SER A 356 28.84 13.39 -3.90
CA SER A 356 27.42 13.29 -3.56
C SER A 356 26.72 12.22 -4.41
N LEU A 357 26.96 12.21 -5.73
CA LEU A 357 26.46 11.16 -6.63
C LEU A 357 26.89 9.76 -6.16
N LYS A 358 28.18 9.57 -5.87
CA LYS A 358 28.72 8.28 -5.42
C LYS A 358 28.08 7.80 -4.11
N ARG A 359 27.78 8.72 -3.18
CA ARG A 359 27.06 8.39 -1.94
C ARG A 359 25.62 7.96 -2.19
N ASN A 360 24.97 8.50 -3.23
CA ASN A 360 23.55 8.31 -3.48
C ASN A 360 23.25 7.12 -4.41
N ILE A 361 24.20 6.70 -5.25
CA ILE A 361 24.06 5.54 -6.16
C ILE A 361 23.55 4.27 -5.45
N PRO A 362 24.06 3.86 -4.27
CA PRO A 362 23.57 2.66 -3.58
C PRO A 362 22.09 2.73 -3.20
N GLU A 363 21.64 3.89 -2.71
CA GLU A 363 20.25 4.12 -2.32
C GLU A 363 19.33 4.15 -3.55
N ILE A 364 19.76 4.78 -4.63
CA ILE A 364 19.04 4.78 -5.91
C ILE A 364 18.90 3.36 -6.46
N LYS A 365 19.99 2.57 -6.42
CA LYS A 365 19.97 1.16 -6.82
C LYS A 365 18.99 0.35 -5.98
N ARG A 366 18.94 0.58 -4.66
CA ARG A 366 17.98 -0.09 -3.76
C ARG A 366 16.54 0.22 -4.18
N ARG A 367 16.19 1.50 -4.36
CA ARG A 367 14.84 1.92 -4.78
C ARG A 367 14.43 1.33 -6.12
N LEU A 368 15.34 1.32 -7.11
CA LEU A 368 15.08 0.72 -8.42
C LEU A 368 14.84 -0.80 -8.33
N LEU A 369 15.59 -1.52 -7.49
CA LEU A 369 15.39 -2.95 -7.28
C LEU A 369 14.06 -3.27 -6.60
N GLU A 370 13.65 -2.48 -5.62
CA GLU A 370 12.35 -2.60 -4.96
C GLU A 370 11.20 -2.34 -5.93
N ARG A 371 11.31 -1.28 -6.73
CA ARG A 371 10.30 -0.98 -7.76
C ARG A 371 10.20 -2.10 -8.80
N ARG A 372 11.35 -2.62 -9.27
CA ARG A 372 11.39 -3.78 -10.16
C ARG A 372 10.71 -4.99 -9.55
N ALA A 373 10.95 -5.27 -8.26
CA ALA A 373 10.32 -6.39 -7.57
C ALA A 373 8.79 -6.24 -7.53
N SER A 374 8.27 -5.05 -7.21
CA SER A 374 6.83 -4.74 -7.23
C SER A 374 6.23 -4.97 -8.62
N ILE A 375 6.87 -4.44 -9.67
CA ILE A 375 6.39 -4.59 -11.04
C ILE A 375 6.40 -6.07 -11.48
N LEU A 376 7.43 -6.83 -11.10
CA LEU A 376 7.48 -8.27 -11.40
C LEU A 376 6.38 -9.04 -10.67
N GLU A 377 6.02 -8.64 -9.45
CA GLU A 377 4.91 -9.24 -8.72
C GLU A 377 3.55 -8.90 -9.37
N GLU A 378 3.35 -7.65 -9.80
CA GLU A 378 2.18 -7.24 -10.58
C GLU A 378 2.09 -7.99 -11.91
N LEU A 379 3.20 -8.13 -12.64
CA LEU A 379 3.29 -8.88 -13.89
C LEU A 379 2.94 -10.37 -13.67
N LYS A 380 3.45 -10.96 -12.58
CA LYS A 380 3.12 -12.34 -12.20
C LYS A 380 1.63 -12.48 -11.88
N ASN A 381 1.02 -11.48 -11.28
CA ASN A 381 -0.43 -11.45 -11.00
C ASN A 381 -1.27 -11.34 -12.29
N LEU A 382 -0.74 -10.76 -13.37
CA LEU A 382 -1.42 -10.68 -14.67
C LEU A 382 -1.37 -12.00 -15.45
N GLY A 383 -0.31 -12.81 -15.24
CA GLY A 383 -0.12 -14.12 -15.87
C GLY A 383 0.46 -14.04 -17.29
N PRO A 384 0.98 -15.17 -17.84
CA PRO A 384 1.54 -15.20 -19.18
C PRO A 384 0.45 -15.05 -20.26
N ILE A 385 0.76 -14.35 -21.35
CA ILE A 385 -0.04 -14.37 -22.57
C ILE A 385 0.32 -15.68 -23.29
N SER A 386 -0.64 -16.61 -23.44
CA SER A 386 -0.37 -17.94 -24.03
C SER A 386 -0.71 -18.02 -25.51
N HIS A 387 -1.62 -17.19 -26.01
CA HIS A 387 -2.08 -17.26 -27.40
C HIS A 387 -2.12 -15.89 -28.08
N GLU A 388 -1.71 -15.85 -29.36
CA GLU A 388 -1.86 -14.67 -30.23
C GLU A 388 -3.34 -14.36 -30.52
N ASP A 389 -4.19 -15.39 -30.49
CA ASP A 389 -5.64 -15.27 -30.66
C ASP A 389 -6.36 -14.96 -29.34
N VAL A 390 -7.02 -13.81 -29.29
CA VAL A 390 -7.76 -13.30 -28.12
C VAL A 390 -8.85 -14.28 -27.64
N SER A 391 -9.54 -14.97 -28.57
CA SER A 391 -10.62 -15.90 -28.22
C SER A 391 -10.10 -17.15 -27.50
N LEU A 392 -8.99 -17.72 -27.99
CA LEU A 392 -8.37 -18.90 -27.37
C LEU A 392 -7.81 -18.57 -25.98
N GLU A 393 -7.23 -17.37 -25.81
CA GLU A 393 -6.75 -16.88 -24.53
C GLU A 393 -7.88 -16.71 -23.51
N ILE A 394 -9.04 -16.19 -23.93
CA ILE A 394 -10.22 -16.05 -23.06
C ILE A 394 -10.71 -17.44 -22.63
N ASP A 395 -10.88 -18.38 -23.56
CA ASP A 395 -11.34 -19.73 -23.26
C ASP A 395 -10.38 -20.48 -22.33
N ALA A 396 -9.06 -20.38 -22.57
CA ALA A 396 -8.06 -20.97 -21.70
C ALA A 396 -8.12 -20.39 -20.27
N ARG A 397 -8.25 -19.06 -20.12
CA ARG A 397 -8.35 -18.40 -18.82
C ARG A 397 -9.63 -18.76 -18.07
N VAL A 398 -10.76 -18.84 -18.77
CA VAL A 398 -12.04 -19.29 -18.20
C VAL A 398 -11.93 -20.74 -17.74
N ASN A 399 -11.35 -21.63 -18.55
CA ASN A 399 -11.17 -23.04 -18.20
C ASN A 399 -10.24 -23.24 -16.99
N ILE A 400 -9.13 -22.51 -16.90
CA ILE A 400 -8.23 -22.57 -15.73
C ILE A 400 -8.97 -22.11 -14.47
N LYS A 401 -9.73 -21.01 -14.55
CA LYS A 401 -10.52 -20.51 -13.41
C LYS A 401 -11.62 -21.48 -13.00
N LYS A 402 -12.35 -22.06 -13.98
CA LYS A 402 -13.34 -23.11 -13.76
C LYS A 402 -12.70 -24.31 -13.06
N ALA A 403 -11.57 -24.80 -13.55
CA ALA A 403 -10.85 -25.93 -12.96
C ALA A 403 -10.43 -25.64 -11.51
N ARG A 404 -9.92 -24.43 -11.22
CA ARG A 404 -9.57 -24.02 -9.85
C ARG A 404 -10.78 -23.91 -8.93
N LEU A 405 -11.90 -23.35 -9.42
CA LEU A 405 -13.14 -23.31 -8.64
C LEU A 405 -13.63 -24.74 -8.33
N LEU A 406 -13.66 -25.62 -9.34
CA LEU A 406 -14.06 -27.01 -9.16
C LEU A 406 -13.11 -27.77 -8.23
N MET A 407 -11.80 -27.53 -8.30
CA MET A 407 -10.84 -28.10 -7.35
C MET A 407 -11.09 -27.60 -5.93
N ALA A 408 -11.34 -26.30 -5.73
CA ALA A 408 -11.66 -25.75 -4.42
C ALA A 408 -12.98 -26.30 -3.86
N LEU A 409 -14.02 -26.42 -4.70
CA LEU A 409 -15.30 -27.01 -4.33
C LEU A 409 -15.18 -28.52 -4.05
N ASN A 410 -14.40 -29.25 -4.85
CA ASN A 410 -14.13 -30.67 -4.61
C ASN A 410 -13.28 -30.88 -3.36
N GLN A 411 -12.29 -30.03 -3.11
CA GLN A 411 -11.53 -30.04 -1.85
C GLN A 411 -12.46 -29.74 -0.67
N PHE A 412 -13.39 -28.79 -0.82
CA PHE A 412 -14.44 -28.53 0.15
C PHE A 412 -15.29 -29.79 0.46
N VAL A 413 -15.71 -30.55 -0.55
CA VAL A 413 -16.49 -31.79 -0.38
C VAL A 413 -15.64 -32.98 0.11
N SER A 414 -14.36 -33.05 -0.26
CA SER A 414 -13.49 -34.21 0.01
C SER A 414 -12.57 -34.07 1.24
N ALA A 415 -12.33 -32.85 1.75
CA ALA A 415 -11.57 -32.58 2.97
C ALA A 415 -12.26 -33.06 4.27
N VAL A 416 -13.34 -33.84 4.14
CA VAL A 416 -14.04 -34.63 5.16
C VAL A 416 -13.12 -35.58 5.96
N LYS A 417 -11.79 -35.56 5.79
CA LYS A 417 -10.86 -36.46 6.47
C LYS A 417 -9.65 -35.85 7.20
N ILE A 418 -9.28 -34.56 7.09
CA ILE A 418 -7.91 -34.17 7.56
C ILE A 418 -7.75 -32.93 8.47
N ASP A 419 -8.51 -31.82 8.43
CA ASP A 419 -8.17 -30.67 9.31
C ASP A 419 -9.35 -29.88 9.89
N VAL A 420 -9.22 -29.48 11.16
CA VAL A 420 -10.33 -29.10 12.08
C VAL A 420 -10.48 -27.59 12.32
N GLU A 421 -9.58 -26.72 11.87
CA GLU A 421 -9.58 -25.34 12.37
C GLU A 421 -10.29 -24.27 11.50
N GLU A 422 -10.56 -24.50 10.21
CA GLU A 422 -11.25 -23.50 9.35
C GLU A 422 -12.36 -24.08 8.45
N SER A 423 -12.82 -25.29 8.72
CA SER A 423 -13.77 -25.96 7.84
C SER A 423 -15.23 -25.64 8.17
N ILE A 424 -16.05 -25.46 7.14
CA ILE A 424 -17.53 -25.54 7.13
C ILE A 424 -18.07 -26.65 8.02
N PHE A 425 -17.28 -27.72 8.17
CA PHE A 425 -17.58 -28.85 9.01
C PHE A 425 -17.84 -28.45 10.48
N ASN A 426 -17.20 -27.42 11.03
CA ASN A 426 -17.52 -26.97 12.38
C ASN A 426 -18.96 -26.42 12.45
N GLU A 427 -19.32 -25.47 11.60
CA GLU A 427 -20.68 -24.90 11.56
C GLU A 427 -21.75 -25.96 11.22
N ALA A 428 -21.46 -26.85 10.27
CA ALA A 428 -22.36 -27.94 9.90
C ALA A 428 -22.49 -28.97 11.03
N ILE A 429 -21.40 -29.39 11.68
CA ILE A 429 -21.43 -30.27 12.86
C ILE A 429 -22.30 -29.66 13.94
N TRP A 430 -22.18 -28.35 14.21
CA TRP A 430 -23.03 -27.68 15.18
C TRP A 430 -24.51 -27.73 14.78
N ALA A 431 -24.85 -27.55 13.50
CA ALA A 431 -26.22 -27.70 13.02
C ALA A 431 -26.74 -29.13 13.23
N PHE A 432 -25.94 -30.15 12.91
CA PHE A 432 -26.27 -31.56 13.15
C PHE A 432 -26.43 -31.86 14.65
N ARG A 433 -25.58 -31.31 15.52
CA ARG A 433 -25.71 -31.44 16.99
C ARG A 433 -27.01 -30.86 17.51
N VAL A 434 -27.40 -29.69 17.02
CA VAL A 434 -28.68 -29.06 17.41
C VAL A 434 -29.86 -29.93 16.95
N TYR A 435 -29.78 -30.50 15.74
CA TYR A 435 -30.77 -31.44 15.24
C TYR A 435 -30.86 -32.70 16.10
N GLU A 436 -29.74 -33.34 16.43
CA GLU A 436 -29.70 -34.52 17.29
C GLU A 436 -30.32 -34.24 18.66
N ASN A 437 -30.02 -33.07 19.26
CA ASN A 437 -30.61 -32.65 20.52
C ASN A 437 -32.13 -32.46 20.42
N LYS A 438 -32.61 -31.80 19.36
CA LYS A 438 -34.04 -31.64 19.11
C LYS A 438 -34.74 -32.97 18.86
N MET A 439 -34.11 -33.89 18.15
CA MET A 439 -34.66 -35.24 17.95
C MET A 439 -34.69 -36.02 19.26
N TYR A 440 -33.62 -35.96 20.05
CA TYR A 440 -33.55 -36.62 21.36
C TYR A 440 -34.56 -36.07 22.37
N SER A 441 -34.94 -34.78 22.30
CA SER A 441 -35.98 -34.20 23.15
C SER A 441 -37.40 -34.64 22.78
N THR A 442 -37.61 -35.19 21.57
CA THR A 442 -38.89 -35.82 21.18
C THR A 442 -39.06 -37.23 21.73
N ARG A 443 -38.10 -37.79 22.48
CA ARG A 443 -38.22 -39.15 23.03
C ARG A 443 -39.43 -39.27 23.98
N PRO A 444 -40.14 -40.42 23.99
CA PRO A 444 -41.16 -40.66 24.99
C PRO A 444 -40.52 -40.82 26.38
N VAL A 445 -41.13 -40.18 27.37
CA VAL A 445 -40.80 -40.29 28.78
C VAL A 445 -42.07 -40.68 29.52
N PHE A 446 -41.99 -41.70 30.37
CA PHE A 446 -43.13 -42.17 31.17
C PHE A 446 -42.91 -41.79 32.63
N ASP A 447 -43.88 -41.13 33.24
CA ASP A 447 -43.88 -40.81 34.67
C ASP A 447 -44.61 -41.91 35.45
N VAL A 448 -43.82 -42.71 36.16
CA VAL A 448 -44.31 -43.80 37.01
C VAL A 448 -44.02 -43.42 38.46
N GLY A 449 -45.04 -42.91 39.16
CA GLY A 449 -44.92 -42.61 40.59
C GLY A 449 -43.87 -41.53 40.92
N ASN A 450 -43.80 -40.46 40.12
CA ASN A 450 -42.82 -39.36 40.20
C ASN A 450 -41.39 -39.77 39.78
N VAL A 451 -41.22 -40.92 39.13
CA VAL A 451 -39.96 -41.33 38.50
C VAL A 451 -40.14 -41.32 36.98
N LYS A 452 -39.35 -40.48 36.31
CA LYS A 452 -39.33 -40.35 34.85
C LYS A 452 -38.47 -41.45 34.23
N LEU A 453 -39.06 -42.33 33.45
CA LEU A 453 -38.39 -43.44 32.77
C LEU A 453 -38.27 -43.17 31.27
N SER A 454 -37.05 -43.29 30.73
CA SER A 454 -36.76 -43.18 29.29
C SER A 454 -35.56 -44.07 28.93
N TYR A 455 -35.60 -44.72 27.77
CA TYR A 455 -34.65 -45.79 27.42
C TYR A 455 -33.94 -45.60 26.08
N LEU A 456 -34.17 -44.46 25.41
CA LEU A 456 -33.40 -44.10 24.22
C LEU A 456 -31.98 -43.74 24.65
N GLN A 457 -30.98 -44.51 24.21
CA GLN A 457 -29.58 -44.19 24.49
C GLN A 457 -29.16 -42.97 23.68
N ARG A 458 -28.39 -42.06 24.28
CA ARG A 458 -27.68 -41.02 23.53
C ARG A 458 -26.73 -41.72 22.56
N GLY A 459 -26.74 -41.32 21.30
CA GLY A 459 -25.86 -41.90 20.28
C GLY A 459 -24.40 -41.85 20.72
N ALA A 460 -23.67 -42.94 20.49
CA ALA A 460 -22.22 -42.93 20.57
C ALA A 460 -21.68 -42.19 19.35
N HIS A 461 -20.94 -41.10 19.56
CA HIS A 461 -19.74 -40.64 18.84
C HIS A 461 -19.51 -39.15 19.17
N LEU A 462 -18.35 -38.86 19.80
CA LEU A 462 -17.75 -37.55 20.18
C LEU A 462 -17.99 -37.06 21.63
N PRO A 463 -17.02 -36.33 22.24
CA PRO A 463 -16.95 -36.08 23.68
C PRO A 463 -18.08 -35.17 24.16
N THR A 464 -18.82 -35.63 25.17
CA THR A 464 -20.00 -34.97 25.70
C THR A 464 -19.66 -34.13 26.93
N ASP A 465 -19.14 -32.92 26.74
CA ASP A 465 -19.12 -31.90 27.80
C ASP A 465 -19.82 -30.62 27.32
N GLY A 466 -20.93 -30.29 27.97
CA GLY A 466 -21.44 -28.91 28.05
C GLY A 466 -22.45 -28.38 27.01
N ILE A 467 -22.89 -29.15 26.00
CA ILE A 467 -23.82 -28.66 24.94
C ILE A 467 -25.22 -29.30 25.01
N TYR A 468 -25.42 -30.29 25.88
CA TYR A 468 -26.69 -31.00 25.98
C TYR A 468 -27.61 -30.33 27.00
N PRO A 469 -28.87 -30.05 26.66
CA PRO A 469 -29.83 -29.54 27.64
C PRO A 469 -30.05 -30.55 28.78
N ASN A 470 -30.38 -30.03 29.97
CA ASN A 470 -30.67 -30.81 31.17
C ASN A 470 -31.86 -31.76 30.94
N GLU A 471 -32.08 -32.71 31.83
CA GLU A 471 -33.17 -33.71 31.76
C GLU A 471 -34.60 -33.10 31.70
N GLU A 472 -34.72 -31.77 31.74
CA GLU A 472 -35.95 -31.00 31.81
C GLU A 472 -36.44 -30.43 30.46
N ASP A 473 -35.60 -30.37 29.42
CA ASP A 473 -35.98 -29.82 28.10
C ASP A 473 -36.57 -30.90 27.17
N LEU A 474 -37.75 -31.40 27.51
CA LEU A 474 -38.51 -32.29 26.64
C LEU A 474 -39.37 -31.48 25.65
N ALA A 475 -39.37 -31.87 24.38
CA ALA A 475 -40.25 -31.24 23.37
C ALA A 475 -41.74 -31.55 23.63
N LEU A 476 -42.03 -32.64 24.34
CA LEU A 476 -43.36 -33.08 24.72
C LEU A 476 -43.42 -33.40 26.22
N PRO A 477 -44.55 -33.14 26.90
CA PRO A 477 -44.69 -33.49 28.30
C PRO A 477 -44.59 -35.02 28.50
N PRO A 478 -44.03 -35.49 29.63
CA PRO A 478 -44.02 -36.90 29.99
C PRO A 478 -45.43 -37.50 30.02
N TRP A 479 -45.55 -38.76 29.61
CA TRP A 479 -46.79 -39.53 29.74
C TRP A 479 -47.00 -39.96 31.17
N THR A 480 -48.07 -39.48 31.79
CA THR A 480 -48.47 -39.97 33.11
C THR A 480 -49.23 -41.30 32.97
N MET A 481 -49.07 -42.23 33.91
CA MET A 481 -49.80 -43.50 33.82
C MET A 481 -51.33 -43.36 33.78
N PRO A 482 -51.97 -42.37 34.44
CA PRO A 482 -53.40 -42.11 34.26
C PRO A 482 -53.77 -41.72 32.83
N GLU A 483 -52.93 -40.93 32.14
CA GLU A 483 -53.14 -40.59 30.73
C GLU A 483 -53.01 -41.81 29.82
N VAL A 484 -52.00 -42.65 30.07
CA VAL A 484 -51.81 -43.91 29.33
C VAL A 484 -52.98 -44.86 29.56
N SER A 485 -53.49 -44.96 30.80
CA SER A 485 -54.66 -45.77 31.14
C SER A 485 -55.93 -45.26 30.46
N LYS A 486 -56.17 -43.94 30.48
CA LYS A 486 -57.30 -43.32 29.78
C LYS A 486 -57.22 -43.54 28.27
N LEU A 487 -56.01 -43.41 27.70
CA LEU A 487 -55.77 -43.70 26.29
C LEU A 487 -56.08 -45.17 25.98
N ALA A 488 -55.68 -46.09 26.86
CA ALA A 488 -55.97 -47.51 26.72
C ALA A 488 -57.48 -47.80 26.82
N GLU A 489 -58.22 -47.11 27.69
CA GLU A 489 -59.68 -47.26 27.77
C GLU A 489 -60.39 -46.75 26.52
N VAL A 490 -60.02 -45.57 26.02
CA VAL A 490 -60.65 -44.92 24.84
C VAL A 490 -60.34 -45.68 23.55
N THR A 491 -59.18 -46.30 23.45
CA THR A 491 -58.77 -47.04 22.24
C THR A 491 -59.17 -48.51 22.25
N ARG A 492 -59.78 -49.00 23.35
CA ARG A 492 -60.22 -50.39 23.52
C ARG A 492 -61.36 -50.71 22.54
N GLY A 493 -61.09 -51.68 21.65
CA GLY A 493 -62.07 -52.23 20.73
C GLY A 493 -62.71 -53.51 21.27
N ARG A 494 -62.60 -54.61 20.51
CA ARG A 494 -63.11 -55.95 20.89
C ARG A 494 -62.19 -56.74 21.84
N GLN A 495 -61.23 -56.08 22.47
CA GLN A 495 -60.20 -56.72 23.31
C GLN A 495 -60.67 -56.80 24.77
N LEU A 496 -60.24 -57.84 25.49
CA LEU A 496 -60.66 -58.08 26.87
C LEU A 496 -60.00 -57.07 27.83
N VAL A 497 -60.64 -56.85 28.99
CA VAL A 497 -60.09 -56.00 30.06
C VAL A 497 -58.82 -56.67 30.59
N GLY A 498 -57.67 -56.04 30.36
CA GLY A 498 -56.34 -56.58 30.64
C GLY A 498 -55.42 -56.55 29.42
N ASP A 499 -55.97 -56.67 28.20
CA ASP A 499 -55.17 -56.60 26.97
C ASP A 499 -54.93 -55.15 26.52
N ILE A 500 -53.75 -54.89 25.94
CA ILE A 500 -53.41 -53.57 25.40
C ILE A 500 -54.19 -53.33 24.11
N PRO A 501 -54.87 -52.18 23.98
CA PRO A 501 -55.54 -51.86 22.75
C PRO A 501 -54.58 -51.73 21.57
N SER A 502 -54.88 -52.37 20.45
CA SER A 502 -54.00 -52.37 19.26
C SER A 502 -53.72 -50.97 18.71
N ARG A 503 -54.54 -49.98 19.07
CA ARG A 503 -54.43 -48.58 18.66
C ARG A 503 -53.73 -47.65 19.67
N ALA A 504 -53.49 -48.09 20.90
CA ALA A 504 -52.87 -47.23 21.93
C ALA A 504 -51.42 -46.89 21.58
N ILE A 505 -50.61 -47.90 21.24
CA ILE A 505 -49.17 -47.73 20.93
C ILE A 505 -48.95 -46.87 19.67
N PRO A 506 -49.63 -47.11 18.52
CA PRO A 506 -49.49 -46.25 17.35
C PRO A 506 -49.91 -44.80 17.59
N THR A 507 -50.82 -44.56 18.54
CA THR A 507 -51.26 -43.19 18.89
C THR A 507 -50.18 -42.44 19.68
N ILE A 508 -49.51 -43.12 20.61
CA ILE A 508 -48.35 -42.56 21.32
C ILE A 508 -47.22 -42.28 20.32
N VAL A 509 -46.85 -43.25 19.48
CA VAL A 509 -45.78 -43.10 18.49
C VAL A 509 -46.06 -41.92 17.53
N ARG A 510 -47.29 -41.80 17.02
CA ARG A 510 -47.67 -40.72 16.10
C ARG A 510 -47.52 -39.32 16.73
N ARG A 511 -47.93 -39.16 18.00
CA ARG A 511 -47.80 -37.88 18.72
C ARG A 511 -46.35 -37.40 18.76
N HIS A 512 -45.40 -38.33 18.91
CA HIS A 512 -43.98 -37.99 18.93
C HIS A 512 -43.40 -37.79 17.50
N GLN A 513 -43.81 -38.61 16.53
CA GLN A 513 -43.39 -38.48 15.12
C GLN A 513 -43.84 -37.16 14.47
N GLU A 514 -44.93 -36.55 14.93
CA GLU A 514 -45.38 -35.25 14.42
C GLU A 514 -44.34 -34.13 14.62
N PHE A 515 -43.45 -34.26 15.61
CA PHE A 515 -42.39 -33.29 15.90
C PHE A 515 -41.12 -33.50 15.10
N TRP A 516 -41.01 -34.56 14.27
CA TRP A 516 -39.78 -34.90 13.55
C TRP A 516 -39.57 -34.04 12.29
N GLN A 517 -40.64 -33.49 11.71
CA GLN A 517 -40.57 -32.70 10.48
C GLN A 517 -39.83 -31.37 10.69
N ASN A 518 -40.25 -30.58 11.70
CA ASN A 518 -39.69 -29.24 11.92
C ASN A 518 -38.17 -29.24 12.16
N PRO A 519 -37.58 -30.13 12.99
CA PRO A 519 -36.13 -30.18 13.17
C PRO A 519 -35.38 -30.55 11.88
N ALA A 520 -35.95 -31.43 11.05
CA ALA A 520 -35.34 -31.83 9.78
C ALA A 520 -35.33 -30.67 8.77
N ASP A 521 -36.44 -29.94 8.65
CA ASP A 521 -36.55 -28.76 7.80
C ASP A 521 -35.59 -27.64 8.26
N GLU A 522 -35.51 -27.41 9.58
CA GLU A 522 -34.56 -26.45 10.15
C GLU A 522 -33.09 -26.81 9.85
N LEU A 523 -32.74 -28.10 9.93
CA LEU A 523 -31.39 -28.56 9.60
C LEU A 523 -31.09 -28.33 8.12
N LEU A 524 -32.04 -28.61 7.24
CA LEU A 524 -31.89 -28.36 5.80
C LEU A 524 -31.64 -26.88 5.51
N VAL A 525 -32.44 -25.98 6.09
CA VAL A 525 -32.27 -24.52 5.92
C VAL A 525 -30.91 -24.05 6.43
N LYS A 526 -30.47 -24.54 7.59
CA LYS A 526 -29.15 -24.17 8.14
C LYS A 526 -28.00 -24.68 7.27
N THR A 527 -28.11 -25.91 6.77
CA THR A 527 -27.07 -26.51 5.92
C THR A 527 -26.98 -25.79 4.57
N ASP A 528 -28.13 -25.42 3.98
CA ASP A 528 -28.23 -24.60 2.77
C ASP A 528 -27.54 -23.24 2.94
N TYR A 529 -27.80 -22.55 4.05
CA TYR A 529 -27.16 -21.26 4.35
C TYR A 529 -25.64 -21.37 4.48
N ILE A 530 -25.16 -22.39 5.20
CA ILE A 530 -23.72 -22.62 5.38
C ILE A 530 -23.08 -22.93 4.01
N LEU A 531 -23.71 -23.77 3.20
CA LEU A 531 -23.21 -24.10 1.86
C LEU A 531 -23.13 -22.85 0.97
N ASP A 532 -24.18 -22.01 0.98
CA ASP A 532 -24.23 -20.78 0.20
C ASP A 532 -23.09 -19.81 0.54
N LYS A 533 -22.90 -19.55 1.84
CA LYS A 533 -21.84 -18.66 2.36
C LYS A 533 -20.46 -19.04 1.82
N HIS A 534 -20.14 -20.33 1.83
CA HIS A 534 -18.81 -20.79 1.45
C HIS A 534 -18.62 -20.96 -0.06
N VAL A 535 -19.66 -21.37 -0.79
CA VAL A 535 -19.65 -21.41 -2.25
C VAL A 535 -19.46 -19.99 -2.82
N LYS A 536 -20.18 -19.00 -2.29
CA LYS A 536 -20.02 -17.59 -2.69
C LYS A 536 -18.64 -17.03 -2.34
N ALA A 537 -18.11 -17.35 -1.16
CA ALA A 537 -16.74 -16.94 -0.79
C ALA A 537 -15.68 -17.52 -1.75
N ALA A 538 -15.83 -18.79 -2.17
CA ALA A 538 -14.94 -19.41 -3.14
C ALA A 538 -15.07 -18.77 -4.54
N ALA A 539 -16.29 -18.53 -5.01
CA ALA A 539 -16.54 -17.83 -6.28
C ALA A 539 -15.94 -16.42 -6.29
N GLN A 540 -16.08 -15.68 -5.18
CA GLN A 540 -15.54 -14.33 -5.05
C GLN A 540 -14.01 -14.30 -5.11
N LYS A 541 -13.34 -15.23 -4.43
CA LYS A 541 -11.87 -15.34 -4.39
C LYS A 541 -11.26 -15.66 -5.76
N TYR A 542 -11.84 -16.60 -6.50
CA TYR A 542 -11.21 -17.12 -7.72
C TYR A 542 -11.71 -16.47 -9.03
N ILE A 543 -12.92 -15.91 -9.04
CA ILE A 543 -13.57 -15.40 -10.27
C ILE A 543 -13.86 -13.90 -10.18
N MET A 544 -14.60 -13.44 -9.15
CA MET A 544 -15.24 -12.12 -9.16
C MET A 544 -14.28 -10.93 -9.04
N SER A 545 -13.15 -11.07 -8.35
CA SER A 545 -12.22 -9.94 -8.11
C SER A 545 -11.63 -9.31 -9.38
N LYS A 546 -11.62 -10.05 -10.50
CA LYS A 546 -11.10 -9.57 -11.80
C LYS A 546 -12.14 -9.51 -12.92
N PHE A 547 -13.26 -10.23 -12.81
CA PHE A 547 -14.27 -10.34 -13.88
C PHE A 547 -15.69 -10.27 -13.31
N PRO A 548 -16.24 -9.07 -13.05
CA PRO A 548 -17.53 -8.92 -12.37
C PRO A 548 -18.69 -9.59 -13.13
N ARG A 549 -18.80 -9.39 -14.45
CA ARG A 549 -19.87 -9.98 -15.27
C ARG A 549 -19.87 -11.51 -15.29
N ILE A 550 -18.70 -12.14 -15.38
CA ILE A 550 -18.57 -13.61 -15.33
C ILE A 550 -18.92 -14.10 -13.92
N GLY A 551 -18.56 -13.31 -12.90
CA GLY A 551 -18.94 -13.57 -11.52
C GLY A 551 -20.45 -13.68 -11.33
N ASP A 552 -21.21 -12.76 -11.92
CA ASP A 552 -22.68 -12.74 -11.81
C ASP A 552 -23.33 -13.98 -12.45
N GLU A 553 -22.89 -14.37 -13.65
CA GLU A 553 -23.37 -15.58 -14.34
C GLU A 553 -23.02 -16.87 -13.58
N VAL A 554 -21.81 -16.93 -13.00
CA VAL A 554 -21.41 -18.09 -12.19
C VAL A 554 -22.24 -18.16 -10.90
N ASN A 555 -22.50 -17.04 -10.24
CA ASN A 555 -23.38 -17.02 -9.06
C ASN A 555 -24.80 -17.47 -9.40
N PHE A 556 -25.34 -17.00 -10.53
CA PHE A 556 -26.66 -17.43 -11.00
C PHE A 556 -26.72 -18.95 -11.21
N ALA A 557 -25.72 -19.52 -11.89
CA ALA A 557 -25.64 -20.96 -12.09
C ALA A 557 -25.51 -21.74 -10.76
N LEU A 558 -24.70 -21.23 -9.82
CA LEU A 558 -24.53 -21.84 -8.50
C LEU A 558 -25.81 -21.78 -7.65
N ASP A 559 -26.49 -20.63 -7.62
CA ASP A 559 -27.77 -20.46 -6.92
C ASP A 559 -28.85 -21.38 -7.52
N SER A 560 -28.90 -21.51 -8.85
CA SER A 560 -29.83 -22.44 -9.52
C SER A 560 -29.59 -23.89 -9.11
N CYS A 561 -28.33 -24.36 -9.17
CA CYS A 561 -28.00 -25.72 -8.74
C CYS A 561 -28.30 -25.95 -7.25
N ARG A 562 -28.02 -24.96 -6.39
CA ARG A 562 -28.30 -25.04 -4.95
C ARG A 562 -29.80 -25.23 -4.69
N GLU A 563 -30.63 -24.43 -5.35
CA GLU A 563 -32.08 -24.46 -5.15
C GLU A 563 -32.70 -25.77 -5.66
N ASP A 564 -32.18 -26.32 -6.76
CA ASP A 564 -32.58 -27.64 -7.25
C ASP A 564 -32.22 -28.76 -6.26
N CYS A 565 -30.99 -28.78 -5.73
CA CYS A 565 -30.58 -29.75 -4.70
C CYS A 565 -31.40 -29.64 -3.41
N LYS A 566 -31.72 -28.41 -2.98
CA LYS A 566 -32.56 -28.17 -1.80
C LYS A 566 -33.98 -28.71 -2.01
N ARG A 567 -34.56 -28.48 -3.18
CA ARG A 567 -35.89 -28.97 -3.54
C ARG A 567 -35.94 -30.50 -3.57
N GLU A 568 -34.95 -31.14 -4.19
CA GLU A 568 -34.85 -32.61 -4.21
C GLU A 568 -34.70 -33.20 -2.80
N THR A 569 -33.87 -32.56 -1.97
CA THR A 569 -33.66 -32.99 -0.58
C THR A 569 -34.94 -32.85 0.25
N GLN A 570 -35.67 -31.74 0.11
CA GLN A 570 -36.96 -31.54 0.78
C GLN A 570 -37.98 -32.61 0.38
N GLN A 571 -38.10 -32.91 -0.93
CA GLN A 571 -39.00 -33.96 -1.42
C GLN A 571 -38.64 -35.33 -0.86
N PHE A 572 -37.34 -35.62 -0.73
CA PHE A 572 -36.86 -36.85 -0.12
C PHE A 572 -37.21 -36.92 1.38
N LEU A 573 -37.02 -35.83 2.13
CA LEU A 573 -37.41 -35.74 3.54
C LEU A 573 -38.93 -35.91 3.72
N ASP A 574 -39.74 -35.27 2.88
CA ASP A 574 -41.20 -35.42 2.90
C ASP A 574 -41.62 -36.86 2.63
N THR A 575 -40.94 -37.55 1.71
CA THR A 575 -41.16 -38.96 1.42
C THR A 575 -40.83 -39.84 2.62
N LEU A 576 -39.68 -39.62 3.28
CA LEU A 576 -39.30 -40.35 4.50
C LEU A 576 -40.32 -40.15 5.62
N HIS A 577 -40.78 -38.91 5.82
CA HIS A 577 -41.81 -38.60 6.81
C HIS A 577 -43.16 -39.25 6.48
N GLN A 578 -43.53 -39.28 5.20
CA GLN A 578 -44.73 -39.98 4.74
C GLN A 578 -44.62 -41.49 4.97
N MET A 579 -43.46 -42.09 4.71
CA MET A 579 -43.20 -43.51 4.99
C MET A 579 -43.42 -43.81 6.48
N GLU A 580 -42.83 -43.02 7.38
CA GLU A 580 -43.00 -43.16 8.83
C GLU A 580 -44.47 -42.98 9.29
N ARG A 581 -45.20 -42.02 8.70
CA ARG A 581 -46.64 -41.79 9.01
C ARG A 581 -47.57 -42.84 8.43
N SER A 582 -47.21 -43.44 7.28
CA SER A 582 -48.06 -44.34 6.49
C SER A 582 -48.05 -45.79 6.98
N LEU A 583 -47.28 -46.12 8.03
CA LEU A 583 -47.29 -47.39 8.78
C LEU A 583 -48.65 -47.73 9.46
N ARG A 584 -49.77 -47.17 8.98
CA ARG A 584 -51.17 -47.38 9.39
C ARG A 584 -51.65 -48.84 9.38
N ARG A 585 -50.91 -49.79 8.78
CA ARG A 585 -51.35 -51.18 8.61
C ARG A 585 -50.55 -52.22 9.38
N ILE A 586 -49.40 -51.88 9.95
CA ILE A 586 -48.57 -52.87 10.64
C ILE A 586 -48.56 -52.57 12.14
N GLU A 587 -49.27 -53.40 12.89
CA GLU A 587 -49.22 -53.45 14.35
C GLU A 587 -47.75 -53.51 14.80
N GLY A 588 -47.25 -52.45 15.46
CA GLY A 588 -46.00 -52.47 16.25
C GLY A 588 -44.80 -53.18 15.62
N PHE A 589 -44.57 -53.02 14.32
CA PHE A 589 -43.51 -53.74 13.62
C PHE A 589 -42.14 -53.11 13.87
N THR A 590 -41.22 -53.91 14.38
CA THR A 590 -39.81 -53.54 14.56
C THR A 590 -38.92 -54.61 13.94
N PHE A 591 -37.91 -54.20 13.19
CA PHE A 591 -36.87 -55.11 12.69
C PHE A 591 -35.86 -55.52 13.80
N HIS A 592 -35.93 -54.88 14.97
CA HIS A 592 -35.00 -55.08 16.09
C HIS A 592 -35.67 -55.73 17.30
N GLU A 593 -36.22 -56.94 17.10
CA GLU A 593 -36.95 -57.71 18.12
C GLU A 593 -36.13 -57.93 19.41
N THR A 594 -34.84 -58.24 19.27
CA THR A 594 -33.92 -58.46 20.39
C THR A 594 -33.74 -57.21 21.25
N THR A 595 -33.64 -56.03 20.62
CA THR A 595 -33.51 -54.75 21.32
C THR A 595 -34.80 -54.40 22.05
N TYR A 596 -35.94 -54.64 21.42
CA TYR A 596 -37.26 -54.43 22.03
C TYR A 596 -37.44 -55.25 23.30
N ILE A 597 -37.18 -56.57 23.24
CA ILE A 597 -37.28 -57.47 24.40
C ILE A 597 -36.38 -57.01 25.54
N ARG A 598 -35.11 -56.67 25.24
CA ARG A 598 -34.16 -56.18 26.24
C ARG A 598 -34.62 -54.91 26.93
N LEU A 599 -35.17 -53.95 26.17
CA LEU A 599 -35.66 -52.68 26.71
C LEU A 599 -36.94 -52.86 27.53
N ARG A 600 -37.84 -53.74 27.11
CA ARG A 600 -39.04 -54.12 27.88
C ARG A 600 -38.66 -54.72 29.23
N ASP A 601 -37.77 -55.70 29.25
CA ASP A 601 -37.38 -56.39 30.49
C ASP A 601 -36.66 -55.43 31.45
N LYS A 602 -35.88 -54.49 30.89
CA LYS A 602 -35.27 -53.40 31.67
C LYS A 602 -36.34 -52.46 32.24
N PHE A 603 -37.33 -52.06 31.44
CA PHE A 603 -38.43 -51.21 31.87
C PHE A 603 -39.19 -51.81 33.05
N LEU A 604 -39.58 -53.09 32.94
CA LEU A 604 -40.33 -53.79 34.00
C LEU A 604 -39.53 -53.87 35.30
N LYS A 605 -38.24 -54.21 35.23
CA LYS A 605 -37.33 -54.22 36.39
C LYS A 605 -37.22 -52.85 37.05
N ASP A 606 -37.17 -51.78 36.26
CA ASP A 606 -37.07 -50.43 36.81
C ASP A 606 -38.40 -49.97 37.44
N VAL A 607 -39.56 -50.37 36.91
CA VAL A 607 -40.87 -50.18 37.55
C VAL A 607 -40.98 -50.96 38.87
N GLU A 608 -40.49 -52.20 38.94
CA GLU A 608 -40.43 -53.00 40.17
C GLU A 608 -39.57 -52.33 41.25
N LYS A 609 -38.44 -51.72 40.86
CA LYS A 609 -37.61 -50.93 41.80
C LYS A 609 -38.35 -49.71 42.33
N VAL A 610 -39.07 -48.99 41.47
CA VAL A 610 -39.90 -47.85 41.89
C VAL A 610 -40.96 -48.32 42.89
N ARG A 611 -41.60 -49.47 42.64
CA ARG A 611 -42.55 -50.11 43.57
C ARG A 611 -41.93 -50.39 44.94
N ALA A 612 -40.69 -50.87 44.98
CA ALA A 612 -39.98 -51.18 46.21
C ALA A 612 -39.55 -49.94 47.01
N GLN A 613 -39.48 -48.76 46.39
CA GLN A 613 -39.03 -47.50 47.00
C GLN A 613 -40.16 -46.66 47.63
N VAL A 614 -41.43 -47.01 47.41
CA VAL A 614 -42.58 -46.27 47.95
C VAL A 614 -42.90 -46.72 49.39
N SER A 615 -42.64 -45.85 50.38
CA SER A 615 -42.94 -46.09 51.80
C SER A 615 -44.44 -46.29 52.10
N PRO A 616 -44.83 -47.02 53.17
CA PRO A 616 -46.21 -47.43 53.42
C PRO A 616 -47.25 -46.32 53.55
N THR A 617 -46.82 -45.10 53.84
CA THR A 617 -47.69 -43.97 54.15
C THR A 617 -48.12 -43.12 52.95
N ARG A 618 -47.61 -43.37 51.73
CA ARG A 618 -48.04 -42.70 50.47
C ARG A 618 -48.69 -43.67 49.46
N GLN A 619 -49.33 -44.74 49.97
CA GLN A 619 -49.59 -45.96 49.21
C GLN A 619 -50.79 -45.98 48.25
N SER A 620 -51.81 -45.12 48.33
CA SER A 620 -53.01 -45.34 47.50
C SER A 620 -52.84 -44.91 46.04
N LEU A 621 -52.34 -43.68 45.80
CA LEU A 621 -52.20 -43.13 44.45
C LEU A 621 -50.99 -43.69 43.70
N ALA A 622 -49.82 -43.73 44.32
CA ALA A 622 -48.59 -44.23 43.69
C ALA A 622 -48.65 -45.74 43.38
N ASN A 623 -49.22 -46.57 44.27
CA ASN A 623 -49.38 -48.00 43.97
C ASN A 623 -50.37 -48.21 42.81
N ASN A 624 -51.44 -47.42 42.71
CA ASN A 624 -52.36 -47.52 41.56
C ASN A 624 -51.63 -47.16 40.25
N THR A 625 -50.82 -46.09 40.24
CA THR A 625 -50.00 -45.69 39.09
C THR A 625 -49.02 -46.80 38.67
N ILE A 626 -48.36 -47.44 39.63
CA ILE A 626 -47.37 -48.49 39.42
C ILE A 626 -48.03 -49.80 38.96
N VAL A 627 -49.18 -50.17 39.53
CA VAL A 627 -49.96 -51.34 39.11
C VAL A 627 -50.49 -51.17 37.68
N LEU A 628 -50.94 -49.96 37.32
CA LEU A 628 -51.34 -49.65 35.95
C LEU A 628 -50.16 -49.74 34.97
N ALA A 629 -48.95 -49.35 35.39
CA ALA A 629 -47.74 -49.51 34.57
C ALA A 629 -47.38 -50.99 34.39
N ASP A 630 -47.37 -51.76 35.46
CA ASP A 630 -47.10 -53.20 35.42
C ASP A 630 -48.11 -53.92 34.50
N GLN A 631 -49.42 -53.64 34.65
CA GLN A 631 -50.47 -54.18 33.79
C GLN A 631 -50.35 -53.73 32.32
N PHE A 632 -50.02 -52.47 32.07
CA PHE A 632 -49.91 -51.97 30.70
C PHE A 632 -48.67 -52.52 29.98
N PHE A 633 -47.53 -52.65 30.66
CA PHE A 633 -46.27 -53.07 30.01
C PHE A 633 -46.02 -54.58 30.06
N SER A 634 -46.59 -55.33 31.02
CA SER A 634 -46.51 -56.80 31.06
C SER A 634 -47.32 -57.46 29.93
N ASN A 635 -48.46 -56.87 29.55
CA ASN A 635 -49.34 -57.37 28.50
C ASN A 635 -48.87 -56.99 27.07
N LEU A 636 -47.68 -56.40 26.91
CA LEU A 636 -47.10 -56.06 25.60
C LEU A 636 -46.69 -57.28 24.77
N LEU A 637 -46.57 -58.46 25.39
CA LEU A 637 -46.45 -59.75 24.71
C LEU A 637 -47.22 -60.81 25.52
N PRO A 638 -48.13 -61.60 24.93
CA PRO A 638 -48.72 -62.73 25.65
C PRO A 638 -47.61 -63.71 26.01
N ALA A 639 -47.45 -63.99 27.31
CA ALA A 639 -46.59 -65.05 27.80
C ALA A 639 -47.10 -66.39 27.26
N GLY A 640 -46.63 -66.81 26.08
CA GLY A 640 -46.94 -68.13 25.53
C GLY A 640 -47.04 -68.26 24.01
N VAL A 641 -47.15 -67.19 23.22
CA VAL A 641 -47.25 -67.32 21.75
C VAL A 641 -45.92 -66.96 21.09
N GLY A 642 -44.93 -67.83 21.30
CA GLY A 642 -43.65 -67.73 20.63
C GLY A 642 -43.78 -67.94 19.12
N SER A 643 -43.14 -67.07 18.34
CA SER A 643 -42.61 -67.31 16.99
C SER A 643 -43.56 -67.58 15.81
N ASN A 644 -44.76 -68.13 15.98
CA ASN A 644 -45.53 -68.65 14.83
C ASN A 644 -46.39 -67.61 14.09
N LEU A 645 -47.05 -66.68 14.77
CA LEU A 645 -47.94 -65.72 14.10
C LEU A 645 -47.17 -64.67 13.28
N PHE A 646 -45.97 -64.31 13.75
CA PHE A 646 -45.08 -63.34 13.09
C PHE A 646 -44.33 -63.95 11.91
N ASN A 647 -43.89 -65.22 12.00
CA ASN A 647 -43.29 -65.93 10.86
C ASN A 647 -44.30 -66.17 9.72
N GLN A 648 -45.57 -66.41 10.02
CA GLN A 648 -46.62 -66.49 9.01
C GLN A 648 -46.87 -65.15 8.30
N LYS A 649 -46.85 -64.02 9.02
CA LYS A 649 -46.95 -62.68 8.40
C LYS A 649 -45.70 -62.29 7.59
N LYS A 650 -44.52 -62.79 7.97
CA LYS A 650 -43.25 -62.59 7.23
C LYS A 650 -43.17 -63.36 5.91
N GLN A 651 -43.86 -64.50 5.79
CA GLN A 651 -43.95 -65.27 4.53
C GLN A 651 -45.02 -64.74 3.56
N ALA A 652 -45.95 -63.91 4.03
CA ALA A 652 -47.03 -63.33 3.22
C ALA A 652 -46.65 -61.98 2.57
N LEU A 653 -45.51 -61.41 2.96
CA LEU A 653 -44.83 -60.27 2.36
C LEU A 653 -43.71 -60.80 1.45
#